data_AF-A0A975DHB5-F1
#
_entry.id   AF-A0A975DHB5-F1
#
_cell.length_a   1.000
_cell.length_b   1.000
_cell.length_c   1.000
_cell.angle_alpha   90.00
_cell.angle_beta   90.00
_cell.angle_gamma   90.00
#
_symmetry.space_group_name_H-M   'P 1'
#
loop_
_entity.id
_entity.type
_entity.pdbx_description
1 polymer ?
#
loop_
_entity_poly.entity_id
_entity_poly.type
_entity_poly.pdbx_seq_one_letter_code
_entity_poly.pdbx_strand_id
1 'polypeptide(L)'
;MKKTHPRSLLAVLISSTLLLGGCQSEPTLSQSLTSNNDVLSIPTPNQMKADITVAGRVSTLNHIDIQYLGKTIPYTYSEGKITNSRGYNWWVSKHFALKSDLPEEKVTLYLELLELSYPHYVALFGAEPSNIDNQRIAVVYGSTRARVKEAMLDDGFLRGVHDTAGGETMFYNRAGYNFPSHRYHHQRYIVIHETMHAFHMALTGHSSWAPNWITEGLADSIAHHVYDPDKKQLNVMVFDRAPMNYLTTGLQQYYATNKPTIEQINDSPRLQRGLNFFIIHFLLNDPERALYFQHFMNRLMAANPHSDNTLPVANKLLKETFPNWQKVEDEFAQFVSNVAPTFNIVEGPWEQDGEYYWVRNTDSGKLSRLDVIPTMKTPMPLMDFTHSATSTNTIGIDIQFVPEQLKRGLVGMSVIANLAVEREQYRKTYQGKEPEGLDNALRILLVDGETIEVSSPSNEQHTYSLSKHISDQLTAHPTLSLLVEKEPNTGQLILNISASGETQRIPLAVDDEIVEQVTLDKMSILAQNNNHKISPRLPNRYTTKAVQGSSNPWGINDWQTLYQLFATCEDFSALIPTCHEQMTTLLELTKKSDPLHMSQQLAVITDAWLQLLSATKSESHNEAIQSLFGISTKIDFNKQQPYLFTTYHYSQTANLSSKVTYRDANGNAVKQDIVETRLSESNVKSPLTVPANAEDMVIESHIQVGNLSLVNKIRQPTSYFDGVWLNSHAAVQDKNINLDVSLTGPYSGETEGEIRVSYIPTSASQAQIQTHLPVKIEPYEHKQWPFVVSIPNAFSEDDLLRIEAILEVDGEPVKLVKTARLKEIM
;
A
#
# COMPACT_ATOMS: atom_id res chain seq x y z
N MET A 1 35.83 -1.48 -37.96
CA MET A 1 37.24 -1.72 -38.32
C MET A 1 37.82 -0.44 -38.94
N LYS A 2 38.97 0.03 -38.41
CA LYS A 2 39.88 1.10 -38.91
C LYS A 2 39.29 2.54 -38.96
N LYS A 3 39.69 3.43 -38.04
CA LYS A 3 40.89 4.33 -38.08
C LYS A 3 40.73 5.39 -39.19
N THR A 4 40.95 6.70 -39.05
CA THR A 4 41.59 7.58 -38.06
C THR A 4 41.43 9.02 -38.59
N HIS A 5 41.39 10.03 -37.72
CA HIS A 5 41.55 11.44 -38.08
C HIS A 5 42.92 11.73 -38.74
N PRO A 6 43.10 12.93 -39.35
CA PRO A 6 43.92 13.91 -38.64
C PRO A 6 43.42 15.36 -38.68
N ARG A 7 43.90 16.09 -37.66
CA ARG A 7 43.70 17.50 -37.32
C ARG A 7 44.68 18.42 -38.06
N SER A 8 44.34 19.71 -38.13
CA SER A 8 45.23 20.89 -38.15
C SER A 8 44.33 22.07 -37.72
N LEU A 9 44.36 22.71 -36.55
CA LEU A 9 45.42 23.22 -35.64
C LEU A 9 46.07 24.52 -36.15
N LEU A 10 45.61 25.65 -35.60
CA LEU A 10 46.29 26.95 -35.55
C LEU A 10 45.83 27.62 -34.23
N ALA A 11 46.59 27.51 -33.14
CA ALA A 11 47.75 28.32 -32.73
C ALA A 11 47.32 29.63 -32.03
N VAL A 12 47.42 29.70 -30.70
CA VAL A 12 48.56 30.21 -29.88
C VAL A 12 48.47 31.74 -29.74
N LEU A 13 48.29 32.32 -28.55
CA LEU A 13 49.29 32.69 -27.53
C LEU A 13 48.51 33.22 -26.29
N ILE A 14 48.98 33.37 -25.05
CA ILE A 14 50.07 32.90 -24.18
C ILE A 14 49.86 33.64 -22.82
N SER A 15 50.37 33.07 -21.72
CA SER A 15 50.68 33.70 -20.41
C SER A 15 49.59 33.83 -19.35
N SER A 16 49.63 33.02 -18.29
CA SER A 16 50.49 33.27 -17.11
C SER A 16 50.35 32.18 -16.03
N THR A 17 51.43 32.02 -15.27
CA THR A 17 51.80 30.99 -14.30
C THR A 17 51.28 31.20 -12.86
N LEU A 18 50.93 30.07 -12.20
CA LEU A 18 51.27 29.62 -10.82
C LEU A 18 51.03 30.52 -9.59
N LEU A 19 50.08 30.15 -8.71
CA LEU A 19 50.26 29.54 -7.36
C LEU A 19 49.05 29.74 -6.41
N LEU A 20 48.59 28.61 -5.85
CA LEU A 20 47.93 28.33 -4.55
C LEU A 20 46.98 29.35 -3.87
N GLY A 21 45.78 28.85 -3.54
CA GLY A 21 45.05 29.15 -2.30
C GLY A 21 43.76 29.97 -2.45
N GLY A 22 42.62 29.39 -2.06
CA GLY A 22 41.39 30.16 -1.80
C GLY A 22 40.08 29.42 -2.06
N CYS A 23 39.30 29.23 -0.99
CA CYS A 23 37.99 28.58 -0.86
C CYS A 23 36.89 29.08 -1.81
N GLN A 24 35.98 28.17 -2.21
CA GLN A 24 34.56 28.41 -2.49
C GLN A 24 33.78 27.16 -2.03
N SER A 25 33.34 27.16 -0.77
CA SER A 25 31.97 27.46 -0.32
C SER A 25 31.01 26.29 -0.52
N GLU A 26 31.07 25.34 0.40
CA GLU A 26 29.97 24.43 0.72
C GLU A 26 28.79 25.24 1.29
N PRO A 27 27.53 24.87 0.98
CA PRO A 27 26.38 25.48 1.61
C PRO A 27 26.36 25.09 3.09
N THR A 28 26.62 26.07 3.95
CA THR A 28 26.41 25.98 5.40
C THR A 28 24.94 25.67 5.67
N LEU A 29 24.61 24.39 5.93
CA LEU A 29 23.51 24.05 6.81
C LEU A 29 23.85 24.60 8.19
N SER A 30 22.95 25.39 8.74
CA SER A 30 22.96 25.90 10.10
C SER A 30 22.97 24.72 11.09
N GLN A 31 24.15 24.22 11.41
CA GLN A 31 24.40 23.28 12.47
C GLN A 31 24.25 23.99 13.82
N SER A 32 23.13 23.80 14.52
CA SER A 32 23.15 23.80 15.97
C SER A 32 23.71 22.45 16.44
N LEU A 33 25.01 22.24 16.25
CA LEU A 33 25.74 21.14 16.88
C LEU A 33 25.98 21.51 18.34
N THR A 34 25.05 21.15 19.20
CA THR A 34 25.42 20.74 20.56
C THR A 34 26.11 19.40 20.45
N SER A 35 27.43 19.41 20.63
CA SER A 35 28.25 18.23 20.84
C SER A 35 27.86 17.54 22.16
N ASN A 36 26.89 16.63 22.11
CA ASN A 36 26.74 15.58 23.11
C ASN A 36 26.96 14.23 22.41
N ASN A 37 27.98 13.50 22.87
CA ASN A 37 28.21 12.09 22.60
C ASN A 37 27.16 11.21 23.29
N ASP A 38 25.88 11.56 23.18
CA ASP A 38 24.80 10.63 23.46
C ASP A 38 24.60 9.84 22.17
N VAL A 39 24.84 8.53 22.22
CA VAL A 39 24.23 7.61 21.27
C VAL A 39 22.74 7.82 21.43
N LEU A 40 22.13 8.68 20.61
CA LEU A 40 20.69 8.92 20.63
C LEU A 40 20.03 7.57 20.41
N SER A 41 19.48 7.01 21.48
CA SER A 41 18.72 5.76 21.43
C SER A 41 17.61 5.94 20.41
N ILE A 42 17.53 5.05 19.41
CA ILE A 42 16.44 5.06 18.43
C ILE A 42 15.12 4.98 19.22
N PRO A 43 14.21 5.95 19.09
CA PRO A 43 12.95 5.90 19.81
C PRO A 43 12.16 4.68 19.38
N THR A 44 11.48 4.05 20.33
CA THR A 44 10.51 3.01 20.00
C THR A 44 9.29 3.63 19.32
N PRO A 45 8.53 2.88 18.51
CA PRO A 45 7.26 3.34 17.95
C PRO A 45 6.34 3.98 19.00
N ASN A 46 6.22 3.40 20.20
CA ASN A 46 5.44 3.96 21.30
C ASN A 46 5.89 5.34 21.80
N GLN A 47 7.14 5.73 21.55
CA GLN A 47 7.66 7.05 21.91
C GLN A 47 7.43 8.09 20.82
N MET A 48 6.91 7.69 19.66
CA MET A 48 6.67 8.56 18.51
C MET A 48 5.18 8.75 18.26
N LYS A 49 4.81 9.91 17.74
CA LYS A 49 3.43 10.30 17.42
C LYS A 49 3.19 10.28 15.90
N ALA A 50 2.07 9.68 15.51
CA ALA A 50 1.44 9.86 14.20
C ALA A 50 -0.04 10.21 14.47
N ASP A 51 -0.40 11.46 14.26
CA ASP A 51 -1.71 12.04 14.55
C ASP A 51 -2.46 12.26 13.25
N ILE A 52 -3.42 11.38 13.03
CA ILE A 52 -4.15 11.27 11.78
C ILE A 52 -5.63 11.22 12.10
N THR A 53 -6.40 12.09 11.44
CA THR A 53 -7.86 12.02 11.46
C THR A 53 -8.33 11.21 10.26
N VAL A 54 -9.28 10.29 10.48
CA VAL A 54 -9.79 9.41 9.43
C VAL A 54 -11.30 9.60 9.23
N ALA A 55 -11.71 9.62 7.97
CA ALA A 55 -13.04 9.91 7.47
C ALA A 55 -13.34 9.03 6.25
N GLY A 56 -13.89 7.84 6.48
CA GLY A 56 -14.01 6.78 5.48
C GLY A 56 -12.65 6.39 4.91
N ARG A 57 -12.49 6.55 3.60
CA ARG A 57 -11.23 6.27 2.88
C ARG A 57 -10.22 7.43 2.89
N VAL A 58 -10.56 8.54 3.54
CA VAL A 58 -9.72 9.73 3.61
C VAL A 58 -9.02 9.80 4.96
N SER A 59 -7.70 9.93 4.95
CA SER A 59 -6.86 10.27 6.10
C SER A 59 -6.30 11.68 5.95
N THR A 60 -6.26 12.43 7.04
CA THR A 60 -5.70 13.79 7.12
C THR A 60 -4.57 13.78 8.14
N LEU A 61 -3.38 14.26 7.73
CA LEU A 61 -2.23 14.31 8.61
C LEU A 61 -2.24 15.60 9.43
N ASN A 62 -2.41 15.47 10.74
CA ASN A 62 -2.33 16.60 11.67
C ASN A 62 -0.87 16.81 12.13
N HIS A 63 -0.20 15.72 12.50
CA HIS A 63 1.18 15.74 13.00
C HIS A 63 1.87 14.38 12.83
N ILE A 64 3.17 14.37 12.57
CA ILE A 64 4.02 13.17 12.52
C ILE A 64 5.39 13.49 13.11
N ASP A 65 5.91 12.57 13.92
CA ASP A 65 7.32 12.58 14.31
C ASP A 65 8.14 11.79 13.28
N ILE A 66 9.21 12.41 12.78
CA ILE A 66 10.20 11.75 11.91
C ILE A 66 11.58 11.98 12.50
N GLN A 67 12.39 10.92 12.59
CA GLN A 67 13.76 11.00 13.06
C GLN A 67 14.77 10.45 12.05
N TYR A 68 15.80 11.24 11.76
CA TYR A 68 16.99 10.82 11.03
C TYR A 68 17.93 9.98 11.90
N LEU A 69 18.33 8.80 11.41
CA LEU A 69 19.19 7.86 12.12
C LEU A 69 20.57 7.68 11.48
N GLY A 70 20.81 8.28 10.30
CA GLY A 70 22.06 8.10 9.55
C GLY A 70 22.26 6.64 9.16
N LYS A 71 23.27 5.98 9.74
CA LYS A 71 23.63 4.57 9.47
C LYS A 71 23.12 3.61 10.54
N THR A 72 22.43 4.10 11.56
CA THR A 72 21.92 3.23 12.63
C THR A 72 20.68 2.50 12.12
N ILE A 73 20.75 1.17 12.04
CA ILE A 73 19.67 0.32 11.54
C ILE A 73 18.60 0.18 12.63
N PRO A 74 17.34 0.56 12.36
CA PRO A 74 16.25 0.41 13.33
C PRO A 74 15.79 -1.04 13.48
N TYR A 75 15.09 -1.33 14.58
CA TYR A 75 14.45 -2.64 14.77
C TYR A 75 13.18 -2.74 13.89
N THR A 76 13.18 -3.68 12.95
CA THR A 76 12.10 -3.85 11.97
C THR A 76 11.65 -5.31 11.85
N TYR A 77 10.51 -5.54 11.21
CA TYR A 77 10.04 -6.88 10.81
C TYR A 77 10.94 -7.57 9.79
N SER A 78 12.03 -6.95 9.33
CA SER A 78 13.07 -7.61 8.54
C SER A 78 14.09 -8.35 9.40
N GLU A 79 14.01 -8.24 10.73
CA GLU A 79 14.81 -9.00 11.71
C GLU A 79 16.33 -8.93 11.45
N GLY A 80 16.82 -7.78 10.96
CA GLY A 80 18.24 -7.55 10.70
C GLY A 80 18.75 -8.02 9.33
N LYS A 81 17.87 -8.49 8.44
CA LYS A 81 18.20 -8.87 7.06
C LYS A 81 18.38 -7.70 6.08
N ILE A 82 18.27 -6.46 6.56
CA ILE A 82 18.56 -5.24 5.78
C ILE A 82 19.78 -4.57 6.38
N THR A 83 20.81 -4.35 5.56
CA THR A 83 22.08 -3.78 5.97
C THR A 83 22.21 -2.32 5.52
N ASN A 84 23.36 -1.69 5.80
CA ASN A 84 23.64 -0.35 5.29
C ASN A 84 24.18 -0.40 3.86
N SER A 85 23.75 0.55 3.04
CA SER A 85 24.23 0.71 1.67
C SER A 85 24.97 2.03 1.47
N ARG A 86 25.87 2.06 0.48
CA ARG A 86 26.64 3.26 0.14
C ARG A 86 25.69 4.40 -0.27
N GLY A 87 25.79 5.55 0.40
CA GLY A 87 24.96 6.73 0.14
C GLY A 87 23.54 6.68 0.71
N TYR A 88 23.09 5.56 1.28
CA TYR A 88 21.77 5.43 1.89
C TYR A 88 21.80 5.80 3.37
N ASN A 89 20.78 6.48 3.88
CA ASN A 89 20.58 6.65 5.32
C ASN A 89 19.22 6.12 5.75
N TRP A 90 19.03 6.03 7.06
CA TRP A 90 17.80 5.60 7.70
C TRP A 90 17.04 6.77 8.32
N TRP A 91 15.72 6.72 8.16
CA TRP A 91 14.75 7.55 8.87
C TRP A 91 13.66 6.66 9.44
N VAL A 92 13.03 7.09 10.52
CA VAL A 92 11.90 6.40 11.14
C VAL A 92 10.75 7.36 11.39
N SER A 93 9.54 6.85 11.25
CA SER A 93 8.30 7.40 11.80
C SER A 93 7.78 6.44 12.89
N LYS A 94 6.51 6.58 13.31
CA LYS A 94 5.91 5.70 14.31
C LYS A 94 5.95 4.25 13.84
N HIS A 95 5.33 3.93 12.70
CA HIS A 95 5.16 2.54 12.25
C HIS A 95 6.19 2.09 11.20
N PHE A 96 6.91 3.02 10.55
CA PHE A 96 7.76 2.72 9.39
C PHE A 96 9.22 3.12 9.57
N ALA A 97 10.10 2.37 8.92
CA ALA A 97 11.54 2.65 8.80
C ALA A 97 11.93 2.70 7.31
N LEU A 98 12.43 3.86 6.86
CA LEU A 98 12.79 4.10 5.47
C LEU A 98 14.32 4.21 5.29
N LYS A 99 14.90 3.30 4.49
CA LYS A 99 16.29 3.34 3.99
C LYS A 99 16.30 4.02 2.62
N SER A 100 16.92 5.19 2.48
CA SER A 100 16.93 5.92 1.20
C SER A 100 18.21 6.72 0.94
N ASP A 101 18.53 6.95 -0.34
CA ASP A 101 19.55 7.91 -0.79
C ASP A 101 18.94 9.19 -1.39
N LEU A 102 17.63 9.38 -1.23
CA LEU A 102 16.91 10.60 -1.65
C LEU A 102 17.12 11.77 -0.66
N PRO A 103 16.84 13.01 -1.11
CA PRO A 103 16.77 14.16 -0.22
C PRO A 103 15.68 14.01 0.86
N GLU A 104 15.92 14.63 2.02
CA GLU A 104 15.03 14.56 3.19
C GLU A 104 13.58 14.94 2.90
N GLU A 105 13.34 15.93 2.03
CA GLU A 105 11.97 16.34 1.63
C GLU A 105 11.19 15.16 1.02
N LYS A 106 11.83 14.36 0.16
CA LYS A 106 11.19 13.20 -0.46
C LYS A 106 10.99 12.06 0.52
N VAL A 107 11.96 11.83 1.40
CA VAL A 107 11.86 10.85 2.48
C VAL A 107 10.69 11.21 3.42
N THR A 108 10.58 12.48 3.78
CA THR A 108 9.50 13.03 4.62
C THR A 108 8.14 12.76 3.98
N LEU A 109 7.97 13.16 2.72
CA LEU A 109 6.72 12.90 1.97
C LEU A 109 6.35 11.40 1.96
N TYR A 110 7.31 10.51 1.76
CA TYR A 110 7.01 9.08 1.73
C TYR A 110 6.64 8.54 3.11
N LEU A 111 7.30 8.97 4.19
CA LEU A 111 6.89 8.61 5.55
C LEU A 111 5.50 9.19 5.90
N GLU A 112 5.18 10.41 5.48
CA GLU A 112 3.84 11.00 5.62
C GLU A 112 2.78 10.15 4.89
N LEU A 113 3.02 9.75 3.64
CA LEU A 113 2.11 8.90 2.87
C LEU A 113 1.91 7.51 3.48
N LEU A 114 2.97 6.92 4.03
CA LEU A 114 2.90 5.61 4.69
C LEU A 114 2.10 5.67 5.98
N GLU A 115 2.34 6.67 6.83
CA GLU A 115 1.54 6.88 8.04
C GLU A 115 0.08 7.18 7.70
N LEU A 116 -0.20 8.01 6.69
CA LEU A 116 -1.55 8.25 6.17
C LEU A 116 -2.24 6.97 5.67
N SER A 117 -1.48 5.99 5.17
CA SER A 117 -2.02 4.72 4.68
C SER A 117 -2.25 3.69 5.80
N TYR A 118 -1.54 3.81 6.92
CA TYR A 118 -1.54 2.81 8.00
C TYR A 118 -2.93 2.46 8.55
N PRO A 119 -3.82 3.42 8.90
CA PRO A 119 -5.16 3.10 9.38
C PRO A 119 -5.99 2.29 8.37
N HIS A 120 -5.72 2.45 7.08
CA HIS A 120 -6.41 1.74 6.01
C HIS A 120 -5.84 0.33 5.79
N TYR A 121 -4.53 0.12 6.03
CA TYR A 121 -3.97 -1.23 6.11
C TYR A 121 -4.63 -2.02 7.25
N VAL A 122 -4.69 -1.43 8.44
CA VAL A 122 -5.34 -2.06 9.60
C VAL A 122 -6.80 -2.38 9.32
N ALA A 123 -7.55 -1.46 8.70
CA ALA A 123 -8.95 -1.69 8.35
C ALA A 123 -9.14 -2.82 7.33
N LEU A 124 -8.28 -2.93 6.31
CA LEU A 124 -8.37 -3.97 5.28
C LEU A 124 -8.05 -5.36 5.81
N PHE A 125 -7.04 -5.48 6.67
CA PHE A 125 -6.64 -6.77 7.25
C PHE A 125 -7.37 -7.09 8.56
N GLY A 126 -8.07 -6.14 9.17
CA GLY A 126 -8.73 -6.32 10.45
C GLY A 126 -7.78 -6.55 11.63
N ALA A 127 -6.47 -6.30 11.45
CA ALA A 127 -5.45 -6.58 12.44
C ALA A 127 -4.21 -5.68 12.27
N GLU A 128 -3.55 -5.41 13.39
CA GLU A 128 -2.21 -4.80 13.43
C GLU A 128 -1.14 -5.89 13.64
N PRO A 129 0.08 -5.71 13.11
CA PRO A 129 1.23 -6.52 13.51
C PRO A 129 1.39 -6.44 15.03
N SER A 130 1.48 -7.59 15.69
CA SER A 130 1.37 -7.71 17.15
C SER A 130 2.44 -6.94 17.93
N ASN A 131 3.58 -6.63 17.31
CA ASN A 131 4.72 -5.93 17.90
C ASN A 131 4.94 -4.51 17.36
N ILE A 132 3.94 -3.94 16.66
CA ILE A 132 4.08 -2.67 15.94
C ILE A 132 4.45 -1.47 16.83
N ASP A 133 4.12 -1.57 18.11
CA ASP A 133 4.44 -0.63 19.19
C ASP A 133 5.93 -0.64 19.62
N ASN A 134 6.70 -1.66 19.20
CA ASN A 134 8.15 -1.76 19.40
C ASN A 134 8.96 -1.93 18.10
N GLN A 135 8.33 -2.42 17.04
CA GLN A 135 8.96 -2.86 15.79
C GLN A 135 8.31 -2.17 14.59
N ARG A 136 9.12 -1.82 13.58
CA ARG A 136 8.66 -1.08 12.40
C ARG A 136 8.60 -1.93 11.14
N ILE A 137 7.80 -1.51 10.18
CA ILE A 137 7.79 -2.07 8.82
C ILE A 137 8.89 -1.37 8.00
N ALA A 138 9.74 -2.15 7.31
CA ALA A 138 10.88 -1.62 6.57
C ALA A 138 10.53 -1.32 5.11
N VAL A 139 11.05 -0.20 4.63
CA VAL A 139 10.92 0.25 3.24
C VAL A 139 12.28 0.72 2.74
N VAL A 140 12.64 0.33 1.51
CA VAL A 140 13.87 0.77 0.84
C VAL A 140 13.48 1.56 -0.40
N TYR A 141 14.00 2.78 -0.54
CA TYR A 141 13.74 3.62 -1.70
C TYR A 141 15.04 4.17 -2.30
N GLY A 142 15.40 3.73 -3.50
CA GLY A 142 16.57 4.22 -4.21
C GLY A 142 16.22 5.27 -5.25
N SER A 143 17.10 6.26 -5.41
CA SER A 143 16.99 7.35 -6.40
C SER A 143 16.91 6.88 -7.85
N THR A 144 17.38 5.65 -8.13
CA THR A 144 17.24 4.98 -9.42
C THR A 144 17.12 3.47 -9.22
N ARG A 145 16.68 2.76 -10.26
CA ARG A 145 16.64 1.30 -10.27
C ARG A 145 18.01 0.66 -10.02
N ALA A 146 19.09 1.25 -10.54
CA ALA A 146 20.45 0.77 -10.29
C ALA A 146 20.83 0.90 -8.81
N ARG A 147 20.41 1.99 -8.16
CA ARG A 147 20.68 2.23 -6.74
C ARG A 147 19.92 1.26 -5.83
N VAL A 148 18.65 0.98 -6.16
CA VAL A 148 17.89 -0.09 -5.49
C VAL A 148 18.57 -1.45 -5.64
N LYS A 149 19.04 -1.77 -6.85
CA LYS A 149 19.80 -3.01 -7.07
C LYS A 149 21.03 -3.08 -6.17
N GLU A 150 21.81 -2.01 -6.05
CA GLU A 150 22.95 -1.98 -5.10
C GLU A 150 22.49 -2.29 -3.66
N ALA A 151 21.40 -1.65 -3.20
CA ALA A 151 20.87 -1.89 -1.87
C ALA A 151 20.40 -3.34 -1.66
N MET A 152 19.72 -3.93 -2.66
CA MET A 152 19.30 -5.33 -2.61
C MET A 152 20.51 -6.29 -2.54
N LEU A 153 21.58 -6.02 -3.30
CA LEU A 153 22.80 -6.83 -3.25
C LEU A 153 23.47 -6.74 -1.87
N ASP A 154 23.49 -5.56 -1.24
CA ASP A 154 24.01 -5.37 0.11
C ASP A 154 23.16 -6.08 1.18
N ASP A 155 21.85 -6.24 0.91
CA ASP A 155 20.90 -6.96 1.77
C ASP A 155 20.90 -8.48 1.52
N GLY A 156 21.81 -8.97 0.65
CA GLY A 156 22.05 -10.40 0.41
C GLY A 156 21.36 -10.97 -0.83
N PHE A 157 20.59 -10.21 -1.60
CA PHE A 157 20.04 -10.70 -2.87
C PHE A 157 21.13 -10.83 -3.94
N LEU A 158 20.88 -11.65 -4.96
CA LEU A 158 21.77 -11.79 -6.14
C LEU A 158 21.23 -11.11 -7.41
N ARG A 159 20.05 -10.50 -7.30
CA ARG A 159 19.39 -9.71 -8.35
C ARG A 159 18.86 -8.39 -7.79
N GLY A 160 18.48 -7.50 -8.71
CA GLY A 160 17.66 -6.32 -8.35
C GLY A 160 16.19 -6.57 -8.71
N VAL A 161 15.36 -5.53 -8.56
CA VAL A 161 13.95 -5.53 -8.98
C VAL A 161 13.80 -5.99 -10.43
N HIS A 162 12.77 -6.77 -10.74
CA HIS A 162 12.46 -7.24 -12.11
C HIS A 162 12.35 -6.11 -13.15
N ASP A 163 12.67 -6.40 -14.43
CA ASP A 163 12.68 -5.41 -15.53
C ASP A 163 11.31 -4.81 -15.84
N THR A 164 10.25 -5.52 -15.51
CA THR A 164 8.87 -5.14 -15.79
C THR A 164 8.16 -4.52 -14.59
N ALA A 165 8.81 -4.43 -13.43
CA ALA A 165 8.20 -3.99 -12.18
C ALA A 165 8.61 -2.54 -11.82
N GLY A 166 7.72 -1.79 -11.18
CA GLY A 166 7.98 -0.42 -10.70
C GLY A 166 8.60 -0.36 -9.30
N GLY A 167 8.58 -1.49 -8.59
CA GLY A 167 9.03 -1.77 -7.23
C GLY A 167 8.83 -3.27 -7.00
N GLU A 168 9.34 -3.79 -5.89
CA GLU A 168 9.17 -5.20 -5.53
C GLU A 168 9.35 -5.41 -4.03
N THR A 169 8.45 -6.16 -3.42
CA THR A 169 8.57 -6.56 -2.02
C THR A 169 9.16 -7.95 -1.92
N MET A 170 10.29 -8.05 -1.23
CA MET A 170 11.02 -9.31 -1.14
C MET A 170 10.57 -10.11 0.08
N PHE A 171 10.20 -11.37 -0.13
CA PHE A 171 9.63 -12.22 0.92
C PHE A 171 10.66 -12.57 2.00
N TYR A 172 11.90 -12.85 1.59
CA TYR A 172 13.02 -13.20 2.46
C TYR A 172 13.21 -12.25 3.64
N ASN A 173 13.11 -10.93 3.41
CA ASN A 173 13.37 -9.90 4.40
C ASN A 173 12.18 -8.97 4.66
N ARG A 174 11.00 -9.28 4.11
CA ARG A 174 9.73 -8.60 4.40
C ARG A 174 9.79 -7.09 4.24
N ALA A 175 10.37 -6.62 3.13
CA ALA A 175 10.55 -5.19 2.86
C ALA A 175 10.28 -4.82 1.40
N GLY A 176 9.68 -3.64 1.22
CA GLY A 176 9.38 -3.07 -0.09
C GLY A 176 10.57 -2.32 -0.68
N TYR A 177 11.05 -2.73 -1.85
CA TYR A 177 12.11 -2.07 -2.61
C TYR A 177 11.56 -1.24 -3.76
N ASN A 178 11.83 0.06 -3.73
CA ASN A 178 11.15 1.03 -4.57
C ASN A 178 12.15 1.96 -5.29
N PHE A 179 11.83 2.38 -6.50
CA PHE A 179 12.59 3.41 -7.23
C PHE A 179 11.65 4.36 -7.97
N PRO A 180 12.09 5.58 -8.34
CA PRO A 180 11.21 6.52 -8.98
C PRO A 180 10.95 6.09 -10.41
N SER A 181 9.67 5.99 -10.78
CA SER A 181 9.27 6.03 -12.17
C SER A 181 9.22 7.47 -12.67
N HIS A 182 9.03 7.66 -13.98
CA HIS A 182 8.93 8.99 -14.58
C HIS A 182 7.64 9.74 -14.22
N ARG A 183 6.63 9.09 -13.63
CA ARG A 183 5.33 9.68 -13.25
C ARG A 183 5.29 9.97 -11.76
N TYR A 184 4.92 11.20 -11.39
CA TYR A 184 4.87 11.61 -9.99
C TYR A 184 3.83 10.81 -9.21
N HIS A 185 2.66 10.61 -9.81
CA HIS A 185 1.61 9.79 -9.23
C HIS A 185 2.09 8.36 -8.94
N HIS A 186 2.77 7.73 -9.92
CA HIS A 186 3.26 6.37 -9.75
C HIS A 186 4.36 6.27 -8.68
N GLN A 187 5.18 7.31 -8.48
CA GLN A 187 6.16 7.34 -7.39
C GLN A 187 5.51 7.24 -6.00
N ARG A 188 4.34 7.88 -5.81
CA ARG A 188 3.56 7.76 -4.57
C ARG A 188 2.87 6.40 -4.47
N TYR A 189 2.29 5.96 -5.59
CA TYR A 189 1.58 4.68 -5.70
C TYR A 189 2.46 3.51 -5.27
N ILE A 190 3.70 3.43 -5.79
CA ILE A 190 4.54 2.25 -5.56
C ILE A 190 4.96 2.12 -4.09
N VAL A 191 5.19 3.25 -3.41
CA VAL A 191 5.52 3.25 -1.96
C VAL A 191 4.38 2.66 -1.15
N ILE A 192 3.14 3.05 -1.44
CA ILE A 192 1.95 2.55 -0.75
C ILE A 192 1.70 1.08 -1.10
N HIS A 193 1.92 0.68 -2.35
CA HIS A 193 1.72 -0.67 -2.86
C HIS A 193 2.68 -1.68 -2.22
N GLU A 194 3.99 -1.46 -2.35
CA GLU A 194 4.99 -2.40 -1.83
C GLU A 194 5.00 -2.44 -0.30
N THR A 195 4.67 -1.32 0.36
CA THR A 195 4.59 -1.32 1.82
C THR A 195 3.36 -2.06 2.34
N MET A 196 2.27 -2.13 1.56
CA MET A 196 1.13 -3.01 1.88
C MET A 196 1.58 -4.46 1.90
N HIS A 197 2.41 -4.89 0.94
CA HIS A 197 2.97 -6.24 0.95
C HIS A 197 3.82 -6.52 2.20
N ALA A 198 4.68 -5.59 2.57
CA ALA A 198 5.46 -5.69 3.81
C ALA A 198 4.58 -5.73 5.06
N PHE A 199 3.46 -4.96 5.07
CA PHE A 199 2.49 -4.97 6.17
C PHE A 199 1.84 -6.34 6.33
N HIS A 200 1.29 -6.94 5.27
CA HIS A 200 0.64 -8.24 5.42
C HIS A 200 1.65 -9.35 5.77
N MET A 201 2.89 -9.27 5.29
CA MET A 201 3.94 -10.22 5.71
C MET A 201 4.38 -10.02 7.17
N ALA A 202 4.21 -8.83 7.74
CA ALA A 202 4.37 -8.63 9.18
C ALA A 202 3.23 -9.29 9.99
N LEU A 203 2.08 -9.55 9.38
CA LEU A 203 0.96 -10.30 9.98
C LEU A 203 1.13 -11.82 9.80
N THR A 204 1.52 -12.28 8.61
CA THR A 204 1.45 -13.70 8.20
C THR A 204 2.81 -14.39 8.10
N GLY A 205 3.91 -13.64 8.11
CA GLY A 205 5.28 -14.14 7.95
C GLY A 205 5.73 -14.31 6.50
N HIS A 206 4.80 -14.49 5.55
CA HIS A 206 5.09 -14.69 4.12
C HIS A 206 3.97 -14.18 3.22
N SER A 207 4.20 -14.09 1.91
CA SER A 207 3.24 -13.54 0.93
C SER A 207 2.32 -14.59 0.30
N SER A 208 2.75 -15.84 0.26
CA SER A 208 2.01 -16.94 -0.38
C SER A 208 0.80 -17.43 0.42
N TRP A 209 0.42 -16.75 1.50
CA TRP A 209 -0.75 -17.12 2.32
C TRP A 209 -2.09 -16.91 1.61
N ALA A 210 -2.10 -16.08 0.55
CA ALA A 210 -3.30 -15.74 -0.19
C ALA A 210 -3.08 -15.78 -1.71
N PRO A 211 -4.15 -16.03 -2.50
CA PRO A 211 -4.12 -15.91 -3.95
C PRO A 211 -3.67 -14.53 -4.43
N ASN A 212 -3.12 -14.48 -5.65
CA ASN A 212 -2.64 -13.24 -6.28
C ASN A 212 -3.71 -12.14 -6.37
N TRP A 213 -4.99 -12.49 -6.53
CA TRP A 213 -6.05 -11.48 -6.59
C TRP A 213 -6.29 -10.80 -5.24
N ILE A 214 -5.95 -11.44 -4.13
CA ILE A 214 -5.98 -10.83 -2.80
C ILE A 214 -4.71 -10.00 -2.60
N THR A 215 -3.54 -10.61 -2.76
CA THR A 215 -2.26 -9.93 -2.46
C THR A 215 -2.07 -8.70 -3.34
N GLU A 216 -2.15 -8.86 -4.66
CA GLU A 216 -1.96 -7.76 -5.62
C GLU A 216 -3.21 -6.89 -5.73
N GLY A 217 -4.41 -7.48 -5.66
CA GLY A 217 -5.65 -6.71 -5.76
C GLY A 217 -5.82 -5.74 -4.60
N LEU A 218 -5.53 -6.15 -3.36
CA LEU A 218 -5.54 -5.23 -2.22
C LEU A 218 -4.46 -4.16 -2.37
N ALA A 219 -3.28 -4.54 -2.86
CA ALA A 219 -2.14 -3.64 -3.01
C ALA A 219 -2.44 -2.56 -4.06
N ASP A 220 -2.97 -2.98 -5.22
CA ASP A 220 -3.42 -2.11 -6.29
C ASP A 220 -4.54 -1.21 -5.82
N SER A 221 -5.53 -1.75 -5.09
CA SER A 221 -6.70 -1.00 -4.62
C SER A 221 -6.28 0.09 -3.63
N ILE A 222 -5.55 -0.23 -2.56
CA ILE A 222 -5.16 0.78 -1.56
C ILE A 222 -4.19 1.81 -2.13
N ALA A 223 -3.25 1.39 -2.99
CA ALA A 223 -2.32 2.29 -3.64
C ALA A 223 -3.01 3.15 -4.72
N HIS A 224 -4.20 2.78 -5.19
CA HIS A 224 -4.99 3.62 -6.08
C HIS A 224 -5.61 4.79 -5.29
N HIS A 225 -4.82 5.85 -5.12
CA HIS A 225 -5.09 6.97 -4.23
C HIS A 225 -5.12 8.36 -4.91
N VAL A 226 -5.84 9.31 -4.33
CA VAL A 226 -5.65 10.76 -4.58
C VAL A 226 -4.96 11.38 -3.37
N TYR A 227 -3.87 12.13 -3.60
CA TYR A 227 -3.16 12.86 -2.55
C TYR A 227 -3.30 14.36 -2.78
N ASP A 228 -3.82 15.08 -1.78
CA ASP A 228 -3.89 16.54 -1.75
C ASP A 228 -2.74 17.05 -0.85
N PRO A 229 -1.65 17.58 -1.44
CA PRO A 229 -0.51 18.06 -0.66
C PRO A 229 -0.83 19.30 0.17
N ASP A 230 -1.76 20.14 -0.29
CA ASP A 230 -2.09 21.41 0.39
C ASP A 230 -2.90 21.14 1.66
N LYS A 231 -3.77 20.11 1.62
CA LYS A 231 -4.54 19.65 2.79
C LYS A 231 -3.82 18.56 3.59
N LYS A 232 -2.70 18.03 3.11
CA LYS A 232 -2.04 16.80 3.62
C LYS A 232 -3.03 15.64 3.79
N GLN A 233 -3.83 15.42 2.76
CA GLN A 233 -4.89 14.39 2.75
C GLN A 233 -4.58 13.29 1.76
N LEU A 234 -4.75 12.05 2.20
CA LEU A 234 -4.67 10.88 1.34
C LEU A 234 -6.04 10.21 1.30
N ASN A 235 -6.56 10.03 0.09
CA ASN A 235 -7.75 9.25 -0.15
C ASN A 235 -7.36 7.98 -0.89
N VAL A 236 -7.52 6.82 -0.24
CA VAL A 236 -7.10 5.51 -0.76
C VAL A 236 -8.28 4.74 -1.35
N MET A 237 -8.02 3.63 -2.06
CA MET A 237 -9.09 2.78 -2.61
C MET A 237 -10.10 3.57 -3.45
N VAL A 238 -9.60 4.54 -4.20
CA VAL A 238 -10.43 5.31 -5.14
C VAL A 238 -10.76 4.37 -6.29
N PHE A 239 -12.03 4.17 -6.64
CA PHE A 239 -12.33 3.24 -7.74
C PHE A 239 -12.00 3.79 -9.13
N ASP A 240 -12.32 5.07 -9.35
CA ASP A 240 -12.35 5.68 -10.66
C ASP A 240 -11.71 7.07 -10.63
N ARG A 241 -10.54 7.19 -11.26
CA ARG A 241 -9.76 8.42 -11.38
C ARG A 241 -8.70 8.30 -12.49
N ALA A 242 -7.97 9.39 -12.71
CA ALA A 242 -6.77 9.45 -13.56
C ALA A 242 -5.52 9.76 -12.69
N PRO A 243 -4.27 9.55 -13.17
CA PRO A 243 -3.89 9.05 -14.49
C PRO A 243 -3.62 7.54 -14.55
N MET A 244 -3.52 6.86 -13.42
CA MET A 244 -3.63 5.40 -13.38
C MET A 244 -5.11 5.07 -13.43
N ASN A 245 -5.50 4.18 -14.36
CA ASN A 245 -6.89 3.79 -14.54
C ASN A 245 -6.97 2.26 -14.63
N TYR A 246 -6.96 1.62 -13.46
CA TYR A 246 -7.19 0.17 -13.34
C TYR A 246 -8.59 -0.23 -13.79
N LEU A 247 -9.54 0.70 -13.81
CA LEU A 247 -10.89 0.47 -14.32
C LEU A 247 -10.90 0.11 -15.80
N THR A 248 -10.25 0.93 -16.62
CA THR A 248 -10.06 0.68 -18.05
C THR A 248 -9.29 -0.62 -18.30
N THR A 249 -8.24 -0.87 -17.51
CA THR A 249 -7.45 -2.10 -17.62
C THR A 249 -8.26 -3.35 -17.23
N GLY A 250 -9.08 -3.25 -16.18
CA GLY A 250 -9.96 -4.33 -15.73
C GLY A 250 -11.04 -4.65 -16.75
N LEU A 251 -11.70 -3.64 -17.35
CA LEU A 251 -12.66 -3.85 -18.44
C LEU A 251 -11.99 -4.55 -19.63
N GLN A 252 -10.83 -4.05 -20.06
CA GLN A 252 -10.06 -4.65 -21.16
C GLN A 252 -9.73 -6.12 -20.90
N GLN A 253 -9.20 -6.42 -19.70
CA GLN A 253 -8.85 -7.78 -19.31
C GLN A 253 -10.09 -8.67 -19.26
N TYR A 254 -11.18 -8.23 -18.62
CA TYR A 254 -12.42 -8.99 -18.44
C TYR A 254 -13.01 -9.43 -19.77
N TYR A 255 -13.15 -8.52 -20.74
CA TYR A 255 -13.66 -8.87 -22.06
C TYR A 255 -12.64 -9.67 -22.89
N ALA A 256 -11.34 -9.42 -22.75
CA ALA A 256 -10.31 -10.16 -23.48
C ALA A 256 -10.15 -11.63 -23.02
N THR A 257 -10.51 -11.93 -21.78
CA THR A 257 -10.42 -13.28 -21.20
C THR A 257 -11.79 -13.95 -21.08
N ASN A 258 -12.75 -13.57 -21.92
CA ASN A 258 -14.09 -14.17 -21.99
C ASN A 258 -14.87 -14.11 -20.67
N LYS A 259 -14.81 -12.98 -19.97
CA LYS A 259 -15.62 -12.65 -18.78
C LYS A 259 -15.47 -13.69 -17.66
N PRO A 260 -14.26 -13.86 -17.11
CA PRO A 260 -13.99 -14.91 -16.13
C PRO A 260 -14.76 -14.66 -14.83
N THR A 261 -15.15 -15.75 -14.17
CA THR A 261 -15.74 -15.73 -12.82
C THR A 261 -14.67 -15.46 -11.75
N ILE A 262 -15.07 -15.10 -10.53
CA ILE A 262 -14.15 -14.95 -9.39
C ILE A 262 -13.40 -16.26 -9.14
N GLU A 263 -14.07 -17.39 -9.19
CA GLU A 263 -13.45 -18.72 -9.06
C GLU A 263 -12.37 -18.96 -10.13
N GLN A 264 -12.66 -18.64 -11.40
CA GLN A 264 -11.68 -18.79 -12.48
C GLN A 264 -10.46 -17.88 -12.31
N ILE A 265 -10.66 -16.68 -11.75
CA ILE A 265 -9.56 -15.76 -11.41
C ILE A 265 -8.76 -16.32 -10.23
N ASN A 266 -9.42 -16.85 -9.20
CA ASN A 266 -8.78 -17.47 -8.05
C ASN A 266 -7.88 -18.65 -8.44
N ASP A 267 -8.37 -19.51 -9.32
CA ASP A 267 -7.67 -20.74 -9.72
C ASP A 267 -6.60 -20.47 -10.81
N SER A 268 -6.46 -19.22 -11.25
CA SER A 268 -5.46 -18.80 -12.22
C SER A 268 -4.22 -18.22 -11.52
N PRO A 269 -3.01 -18.75 -11.75
CA PRO A 269 -1.78 -18.16 -11.22
C PRO A 269 -1.37 -16.87 -11.95
N ARG A 270 -2.05 -16.51 -13.06
CA ARG A 270 -1.67 -15.34 -13.88
C ARG A 270 -2.01 -14.03 -13.17
N LEU A 271 -1.05 -13.12 -13.15
CA LEU A 271 -1.26 -11.76 -12.67
C LEU A 271 -2.12 -10.96 -13.65
N GLN A 272 -3.36 -10.65 -13.25
CA GLN A 272 -4.31 -9.84 -14.00
C GLN A 272 -4.79 -8.67 -13.11
N ARG A 273 -3.89 -7.71 -12.89
CA ARG A 273 -4.09 -6.59 -11.94
C ARG A 273 -5.43 -5.87 -12.06
N GLY A 274 -5.93 -5.63 -13.28
CA GLY A 274 -7.22 -4.98 -13.50
C GLY A 274 -8.41 -5.84 -13.04
N LEU A 275 -8.36 -7.16 -13.23
CA LEU A 275 -9.37 -8.08 -12.69
C LEU A 275 -9.28 -8.22 -11.18
N ASN A 276 -8.07 -8.32 -10.64
CA ASN A 276 -7.83 -8.38 -9.20
C ASN A 276 -8.44 -7.14 -8.51
N PHE A 277 -8.20 -5.96 -9.09
CA PHE A 277 -8.79 -4.69 -8.67
C PHE A 277 -10.34 -4.73 -8.68
N PHE A 278 -10.96 -5.33 -9.70
CA PHE A 278 -12.42 -5.48 -9.74
C PHE A 278 -13.00 -6.35 -8.65
N ILE A 279 -12.37 -7.48 -8.35
CA ILE A 279 -12.87 -8.37 -7.29
C ILE A 279 -12.85 -7.63 -5.95
N ILE A 280 -11.74 -6.98 -5.62
CA ILE A 280 -11.61 -6.23 -4.36
C ILE A 280 -12.65 -5.13 -4.25
N HIS A 281 -12.79 -4.29 -5.29
CA HIS A 281 -13.79 -3.24 -5.28
C HIS A 281 -15.24 -3.76 -5.28
N PHE A 282 -15.50 -4.90 -5.91
CA PHE A 282 -16.81 -5.56 -5.86
C PHE A 282 -17.14 -6.10 -4.46
N LEU A 283 -16.18 -6.71 -3.77
CA LEU A 283 -16.39 -7.24 -2.42
C LEU A 283 -16.53 -6.12 -1.39
N LEU A 284 -15.86 -4.98 -1.60
CA LEU A 284 -15.88 -3.83 -0.69
C LEU A 284 -16.97 -2.79 -0.98
N ASN A 285 -17.76 -2.94 -2.06
CA ASN A 285 -18.78 -1.94 -2.45
C ASN A 285 -20.18 -2.17 -1.85
N ASP A 286 -20.33 -3.15 -0.96
CA ASP A 286 -21.56 -3.40 -0.23
C ASP A 286 -21.19 -3.84 1.19
N PRO A 287 -21.87 -3.33 2.23
CA PRO A 287 -21.51 -3.62 3.62
C PRO A 287 -21.65 -5.10 3.99
N GLU A 288 -22.62 -5.84 3.40
CA GLU A 288 -22.78 -7.27 3.65
C GLU A 288 -21.64 -8.05 2.99
N ARG A 289 -21.36 -7.80 1.70
CA ARG A 289 -20.20 -8.41 1.02
C ARG A 289 -18.87 -8.10 1.71
N ALA A 290 -18.72 -6.88 2.24
CA ALA A 290 -17.52 -6.48 2.95
C ALA A 290 -17.33 -7.26 4.26
N LEU A 291 -18.41 -7.55 5.00
CA LEU A 291 -18.36 -8.38 6.21
C LEU A 291 -18.01 -9.84 5.89
N TYR A 292 -18.62 -10.43 4.85
CA TYR A 292 -18.26 -11.76 4.39
C TYR A 292 -16.80 -11.81 3.92
N PHE A 293 -16.33 -10.79 3.20
CA PHE A 293 -14.94 -10.72 2.77
C PHE A 293 -13.97 -10.59 3.95
N GLN A 294 -14.28 -9.76 4.95
CA GLN A 294 -13.49 -9.67 6.19
C GLN A 294 -13.47 -11.01 6.93
N HIS A 295 -14.59 -11.71 7.01
CA HIS A 295 -14.68 -13.03 7.63
C HIS A 295 -13.83 -14.07 6.87
N PHE A 296 -13.92 -14.09 5.53
CA PHE A 296 -13.09 -14.94 4.68
C PHE A 296 -11.60 -14.65 4.86
N MET A 297 -11.19 -13.37 4.87
CA MET A 297 -9.80 -12.95 5.08
C MET A 297 -9.27 -13.41 6.43
N ASN A 298 -10.06 -13.28 7.50
CA ASN A 298 -9.68 -13.75 8.82
C ASN A 298 -9.53 -15.27 8.89
N ARG A 299 -10.43 -16.03 8.27
CA ARG A 299 -10.32 -17.49 8.17
C ARG A 299 -9.10 -17.92 7.35
N LEU A 300 -8.80 -17.22 6.25
CA LEU A 300 -7.65 -17.50 5.40
C LEU A 300 -6.32 -17.18 6.10
N MET A 301 -6.21 -16.03 6.77
CA MET A 301 -5.02 -15.68 7.58
C MET A 301 -4.83 -16.64 8.76
N ALA A 302 -5.91 -17.10 9.39
CA ALA A 302 -5.82 -18.10 10.47
C ALA A 302 -5.37 -19.47 9.94
N ALA A 303 -5.81 -19.87 8.75
CA ALA A 303 -5.34 -21.08 8.08
C ALA A 303 -3.89 -20.97 7.60
N ASN A 304 -3.45 -19.77 7.22
CA ASN A 304 -2.13 -19.41 6.73
C ASN A 304 -1.51 -20.47 5.78
N PRO A 305 -2.22 -20.87 4.69
CA PRO A 305 -1.73 -21.90 3.79
C PRO A 305 -0.46 -21.42 3.07
N HIS A 306 0.31 -22.32 2.47
CA HIS A 306 1.50 -21.91 1.72
C HIS A 306 1.68 -22.77 0.46
N SER A 307 2.36 -22.20 -0.53
CA SER A 307 2.74 -22.88 -1.77
C SER A 307 1.52 -23.46 -2.51
N ASP A 308 1.56 -24.73 -2.93
CA ASP A 308 0.48 -25.39 -3.67
C ASP A 308 -0.85 -25.48 -2.90
N ASN A 309 -0.83 -25.33 -1.57
CA ASN A 309 -2.04 -25.38 -0.75
C ASN A 309 -2.85 -24.07 -0.76
N THR A 310 -2.26 -22.95 -1.20
CA THR A 310 -2.88 -21.63 -1.10
C THR A 310 -4.18 -21.51 -1.89
N LEU A 311 -4.16 -21.85 -3.18
CA LEU A 311 -5.35 -21.70 -4.03
C LEU A 311 -6.49 -22.66 -3.63
N PRO A 312 -6.23 -23.97 -3.37
CA PRO A 312 -7.28 -24.89 -2.93
C PRO A 312 -7.91 -24.49 -1.60
N VAL A 313 -7.11 -24.05 -0.61
CA VAL A 313 -7.62 -23.60 0.69
C VAL A 313 -8.46 -22.33 0.52
N ALA A 314 -7.98 -21.36 -0.26
CA ALA A 314 -8.75 -20.14 -0.53
C ALA A 314 -10.06 -20.42 -1.26
N ASN A 315 -10.07 -21.25 -2.30
CA ASN A 315 -11.28 -21.63 -3.05
C ASN A 315 -12.31 -22.30 -2.14
N LYS A 316 -11.86 -23.23 -1.29
CA LYS A 316 -12.70 -23.89 -0.29
C LYS A 316 -13.30 -22.88 0.69
N LEU A 317 -12.48 -22.02 1.28
CA LEU A 317 -12.92 -21.04 2.27
C LEU A 317 -13.87 -19.99 1.67
N LEU A 318 -13.71 -19.58 0.41
CA LEU A 318 -14.65 -18.70 -0.28
C LEU A 318 -16.05 -19.32 -0.31
N LYS A 319 -16.16 -20.57 -0.78
CA LYS A 319 -17.45 -21.28 -0.90
C LYS A 319 -18.09 -21.62 0.44
N GLU A 320 -17.27 -21.82 1.48
CA GLU A 320 -17.76 -22.03 2.86
C GLU A 320 -18.19 -20.73 3.54
N THR A 321 -17.59 -19.59 3.18
CA THR A 321 -17.88 -18.30 3.81
C THR A 321 -19.10 -17.64 3.18
N PHE A 322 -19.24 -17.69 1.86
CA PHE A 322 -20.36 -17.06 1.17
C PHE A 322 -21.52 -18.06 0.98
N PRO A 323 -22.70 -17.85 1.57
CA PRO A 323 -23.77 -18.86 1.63
C PRO A 323 -24.38 -19.22 0.26
N ASN A 324 -24.26 -18.33 -0.74
CA ASN A 324 -24.68 -18.60 -2.12
C ASN A 324 -23.63 -18.10 -3.11
N TRP A 325 -22.59 -18.91 -3.32
CA TRP A 325 -21.47 -18.55 -4.19
C TRP A 325 -21.89 -18.20 -5.63
N GLN A 326 -22.84 -18.93 -6.22
CA GLN A 326 -23.30 -18.65 -7.59
C GLN A 326 -23.95 -17.26 -7.69
N LYS A 327 -24.71 -16.85 -6.67
CA LYS A 327 -25.28 -15.49 -6.61
C LYS A 327 -24.18 -14.43 -6.60
N VAL A 328 -23.09 -14.65 -5.85
CA VAL A 328 -21.93 -13.74 -5.80
C VAL A 328 -21.28 -13.61 -7.18
N GLU A 329 -21.12 -14.72 -7.91
CA GLU A 329 -20.57 -14.74 -9.27
C GLU A 329 -21.47 -13.97 -10.27
N ASP A 330 -22.78 -14.18 -10.19
CA ASP A 330 -23.75 -13.48 -11.04
C ASP A 330 -23.76 -11.96 -10.75
N GLU A 331 -23.71 -11.58 -9.47
CA GLU A 331 -23.61 -10.20 -9.01
C GLU A 331 -22.29 -9.54 -9.45
N PHE A 332 -21.17 -10.28 -9.45
CA PHE A 332 -19.90 -9.78 -9.96
C PHE A 332 -19.97 -9.49 -11.46
N ALA A 333 -20.51 -10.42 -12.25
CA ALA A 333 -20.71 -10.21 -13.67
C ALA A 333 -21.62 -9.01 -13.95
N GLN A 334 -22.68 -8.84 -13.16
CA GLN A 334 -23.56 -7.68 -13.22
C GLN A 334 -22.83 -6.38 -12.84
N PHE A 335 -22.02 -6.40 -11.78
CA PHE A 335 -21.20 -5.26 -11.35
C PHE A 335 -20.30 -4.79 -12.50
N VAL A 336 -19.49 -5.67 -13.07
CA VAL A 336 -18.57 -5.32 -14.16
C VAL A 336 -19.32 -4.78 -15.39
N SER A 337 -20.50 -5.33 -15.70
CA SER A 337 -21.32 -4.89 -16.84
C SER A 337 -21.89 -3.46 -16.71
N ASN A 338 -21.98 -2.95 -15.47
CA ASN A 338 -22.55 -1.63 -15.17
C ASN A 338 -21.50 -0.57 -14.87
N VAL A 339 -20.22 -0.95 -14.83
CA VAL A 339 -19.10 -0.05 -14.58
C VAL A 339 -18.74 0.73 -15.85
N ALA A 340 -18.57 2.04 -15.71
CA ALA A 340 -18.11 2.92 -16.77
C ALA A 340 -17.13 3.97 -16.21
N PRO A 341 -15.92 4.11 -16.78
CA PRO A 341 -14.96 5.12 -16.32
C PRO A 341 -15.45 6.55 -16.49
N THR A 342 -15.36 7.32 -15.41
CA THR A 342 -15.59 8.76 -15.38
C THR A 342 -14.40 9.47 -16.02
N PHE A 343 -13.18 9.02 -15.73
CA PHE A 343 -11.95 9.62 -16.25
C PHE A 343 -11.38 8.78 -17.38
N ASN A 344 -11.26 9.37 -18.57
CA ASN A 344 -10.59 8.72 -19.70
C ASN A 344 -9.49 9.62 -20.28
N ILE A 345 -8.23 9.17 -20.18
CA ILE A 345 -7.11 9.86 -20.83
C ILE A 345 -7.14 9.52 -22.32
N VAL A 346 -7.58 10.48 -23.13
CA VAL A 346 -7.55 10.38 -24.59
C VAL A 346 -6.14 10.70 -25.11
N GLU A 347 -5.51 11.74 -24.55
CA GLU A 347 -4.14 12.13 -24.87
C GLU A 347 -3.46 12.69 -23.61
N GLY A 348 -2.24 12.23 -23.32
CA GLY A 348 -1.55 12.47 -22.04
C GLY A 348 -0.32 13.36 -22.17
N PRO A 349 0.58 13.38 -21.16
CA PRO A 349 0.55 12.64 -19.89
C PRO A 349 0.02 13.46 -18.70
N TRP A 350 -1.20 13.15 -18.26
CA TRP A 350 -1.82 13.78 -17.09
C TRP A 350 -1.21 13.28 -15.76
N GLU A 351 -1.26 14.14 -14.75
CA GLU A 351 -0.97 13.90 -13.33
C GLU A 351 -2.12 14.50 -12.49
N GLN A 352 -2.21 14.14 -11.21
CA GLN A 352 -3.26 14.62 -10.31
C GLN A 352 -2.71 14.90 -8.90
N ASP A 353 -3.10 16.05 -8.34
CA ASP A 353 -2.91 16.44 -6.95
C ASP A 353 -4.23 16.99 -6.40
N GLY A 354 -4.84 16.29 -5.44
CA GLY A 354 -6.19 16.62 -4.96
C GLY A 354 -7.21 16.66 -6.10
N GLU A 355 -7.93 17.78 -6.22
CA GLU A 355 -8.89 18.03 -7.31
C GLU A 355 -8.26 18.53 -8.61
N TYR A 356 -6.96 18.84 -8.61
CA TYR A 356 -6.28 19.44 -9.75
C TYR A 356 -5.60 18.40 -10.64
N TYR A 357 -5.83 18.54 -11.95
CA TYR A 357 -5.14 17.81 -13.00
C TYR A 357 -4.15 18.72 -13.71
N TRP A 358 -3.02 18.18 -14.13
CA TRP A 358 -2.03 18.92 -14.90
C TRP A 358 -1.27 18.00 -15.86
N VAL A 359 -0.71 18.57 -16.92
CA VAL A 359 0.04 17.80 -17.93
C VAL A 359 1.53 17.96 -17.68
N ARG A 360 2.29 16.86 -17.67
CA ARG A 360 3.76 16.95 -17.67
C ARG A 360 4.23 17.47 -19.02
N ASN A 361 5.24 18.34 -19.01
CA ASN A 361 5.79 18.89 -20.24
C ASN A 361 6.30 17.74 -21.14
N THR A 362 5.88 17.71 -22.41
CA THR A 362 6.33 16.70 -23.39
C THR A 362 6.68 17.35 -24.72
N ASP A 363 7.52 16.68 -25.50
CA ASP A 363 7.92 17.12 -26.83
C ASP A 363 6.81 16.91 -27.89
N SER A 364 5.67 16.32 -27.51
CA SER A 364 4.67 15.83 -28.47
C SER A 364 3.95 16.96 -29.23
N GLY A 365 3.96 18.18 -28.69
CA GLY A 365 3.27 19.34 -29.26
C GLY A 365 1.77 19.12 -29.48
N LYS A 366 1.18 18.03 -28.98
CA LYS A 366 -0.24 17.71 -29.13
C LYS A 366 -1.05 18.34 -27.99
N LEU A 367 -2.33 18.61 -28.27
CA LEU A 367 -3.28 18.99 -27.24
C LEU A 367 -3.64 17.77 -26.40
N SER A 368 -3.18 17.74 -25.15
CA SER A 368 -3.57 16.71 -24.19
C SER A 368 -5.04 16.86 -23.83
N ARG A 369 -5.69 15.73 -23.62
CA ARG A 369 -7.14 15.65 -23.39
C ARG A 369 -7.47 14.58 -22.36
N LEU A 370 -8.15 15.00 -21.29
CA LEU A 370 -8.74 14.14 -20.26
C LEU A 370 -10.25 14.31 -20.27
N ASP A 371 -10.99 13.26 -20.63
CA ASP A 371 -12.45 13.27 -20.54
C ASP A 371 -12.91 13.02 -19.10
N VAL A 372 -13.93 13.76 -18.68
CA VAL A 372 -14.63 13.67 -17.40
C VAL A 372 -16.11 13.50 -17.69
N ILE A 373 -16.59 12.26 -17.60
CA ILE A 373 -17.95 11.84 -17.99
C ILE A 373 -18.59 11.09 -16.82
N PRO A 374 -19.18 11.80 -15.86
CA PRO A 374 -19.78 11.19 -14.69
C PRO A 374 -21.01 10.36 -15.07
N THR A 375 -21.17 9.18 -14.47
CA THR A 375 -22.33 8.30 -14.68
C THR A 375 -23.15 8.10 -13.41
N MET A 376 -24.46 8.35 -13.45
CA MET A 376 -25.35 8.14 -12.28
C MET A 376 -25.67 6.65 -12.01
N LYS A 377 -25.19 5.73 -12.84
CA LYS A 377 -25.60 4.30 -12.86
C LYS A 377 -24.68 3.38 -12.07
N THR A 378 -23.54 3.87 -11.59
CA THR A 378 -22.55 3.00 -10.95
C THR A 378 -22.99 2.72 -9.52
N PRO A 379 -22.94 1.46 -9.04
CA PRO A 379 -23.34 1.09 -7.68
C PRO A 379 -22.42 1.66 -6.58
N MET A 380 -21.32 2.32 -6.94
CA MET A 380 -20.43 3.01 -6.00
C MET A 380 -20.64 4.53 -6.03
N PRO A 381 -20.37 5.25 -4.93
CA PRO A 381 -20.38 6.70 -4.93
C PRO A 381 -19.46 7.21 -6.05
N LEU A 382 -20.08 7.66 -7.13
CA LEU A 382 -19.37 8.06 -8.32
C LEU A 382 -18.77 9.43 -8.02
N MET A 383 -17.43 9.52 -8.04
CA MET A 383 -16.59 10.60 -7.48
C MET A 383 -16.15 10.33 -6.03
N ASP A 384 -15.35 9.27 -5.85
CA ASP A 384 -14.60 9.08 -4.59
C ASP A 384 -13.61 10.24 -4.33
N PHE A 385 -13.35 11.14 -5.28
CA PHE A 385 -12.50 12.32 -5.09
C PHE A 385 -13.33 13.62 -5.03
N THR A 386 -12.86 14.58 -4.23
CA THR A 386 -13.52 15.88 -4.07
C THR A 386 -13.44 16.66 -5.37
N HIS A 387 -14.58 17.14 -5.86
CA HIS A 387 -14.64 18.17 -6.88
C HIS A 387 -15.44 19.34 -6.34
N SER A 388 -15.23 20.48 -6.95
CA SER A 388 -15.98 21.65 -6.63
C SER A 388 -17.33 21.68 -7.36
N ALA A 389 -18.43 21.76 -6.60
CA ALA A 389 -19.79 21.71 -7.13
C ALA A 389 -20.26 23.03 -7.77
N THR A 390 -21.09 22.92 -8.80
CA THR A 390 -21.81 24.03 -9.47
C THR A 390 -23.33 23.85 -9.41
N SER A 391 -24.06 24.85 -9.90
CA SER A 391 -25.49 24.72 -10.18
C SER A 391 -25.74 23.66 -11.27
N THR A 392 -26.96 23.13 -11.35
CA THR A 392 -27.30 22.06 -12.31
C THR A 392 -27.19 22.48 -13.79
N ASN A 393 -27.18 23.78 -14.07
CA ASN A 393 -27.12 24.35 -15.41
C ASN A 393 -25.76 25.00 -15.70
N THR A 394 -24.71 24.55 -15.01
CA THR A 394 -23.37 25.11 -15.14
C THR A 394 -22.32 24.01 -15.11
N ILE A 395 -21.34 24.08 -16.01
CA ILE A 395 -20.14 23.23 -16.01
C ILE A 395 -18.92 24.10 -16.28
N GLY A 396 -17.74 23.71 -15.82
CA GLY A 396 -16.56 24.50 -16.08
C GLY A 396 -15.26 23.94 -15.57
N ILE A 397 -14.26 24.81 -15.50
CA ILE A 397 -12.97 24.55 -14.88
C ILE A 397 -12.50 25.75 -14.08
N ASP A 398 -11.70 25.48 -13.06
CA ASP A 398 -10.75 26.46 -12.54
C ASP A 398 -9.35 26.13 -12.99
N ILE A 399 -8.58 27.17 -13.27
CA ILE A 399 -7.20 27.09 -13.68
C ILE A 399 -6.38 27.84 -12.63
N GLN A 400 -5.43 27.13 -12.02
CA GLN A 400 -4.36 27.70 -11.22
C GLN A 400 -3.10 27.72 -12.09
N PHE A 401 -2.65 28.92 -12.44
CA PHE A 401 -1.53 29.13 -13.32
C PHE A 401 -0.21 28.96 -12.57
N VAL A 402 0.77 28.43 -13.30
CA VAL A 402 2.18 28.55 -12.94
C VAL A 402 2.57 29.97 -13.35
N PRO A 403 2.94 30.86 -12.41
CA PRO A 403 3.11 32.29 -12.70
C PRO A 403 4.05 32.57 -13.88
N GLU A 404 5.15 31.83 -13.96
CA GLU A 404 6.17 31.97 -15.01
C GLU A 404 5.70 31.48 -16.39
N GLN A 405 4.56 30.77 -16.44
CA GLN A 405 3.99 30.19 -17.65
C GLN A 405 2.67 30.84 -18.05
N LEU A 406 2.26 31.94 -17.41
CA LEU A 406 0.96 32.57 -17.65
C LEU A 406 0.68 32.85 -19.13
N LYS A 407 1.73 33.20 -19.89
CA LYS A 407 1.68 33.55 -21.31
C LYS A 407 2.09 32.40 -22.25
N ARG A 408 1.96 31.15 -21.80
CA ARG A 408 2.49 29.99 -22.52
C ARG A 408 1.43 28.93 -22.76
N GLY A 409 1.16 28.66 -24.04
CA GLY A 409 0.44 27.47 -24.49
C GLY A 409 -1.08 27.61 -24.39
N LEU A 410 -1.76 26.45 -24.39
CA LEU A 410 -3.22 26.36 -24.41
C LEU A 410 -3.73 25.70 -23.15
N VAL A 411 -4.77 26.25 -22.53
CA VAL A 411 -5.47 25.63 -21.40
C VAL A 411 -6.96 25.87 -21.51
N GLY A 412 -7.79 24.87 -21.25
CA GLY A 412 -9.23 25.05 -21.39
C GLY A 412 -10.02 23.77 -21.22
N MET A 413 -11.20 23.76 -21.82
CA MET A 413 -12.12 22.63 -21.76
C MET A 413 -12.87 22.41 -23.08
N SER A 414 -13.45 21.23 -23.21
CA SER A 414 -14.44 20.92 -24.23
C SER A 414 -15.72 20.49 -23.53
N VAL A 415 -16.85 21.14 -23.79
CA VAL A 415 -18.15 20.68 -23.29
C VAL A 415 -18.70 19.66 -24.30
N ILE A 416 -18.87 18.41 -23.89
CA ILE A 416 -19.21 17.30 -24.78
C ILE A 416 -20.73 17.25 -24.93
N ALA A 417 -21.23 17.42 -26.16
CA ALA A 417 -22.64 17.19 -26.45
C ALA A 417 -22.90 15.69 -26.56
N ASN A 418 -22.20 15.04 -27.49
CA ASN A 418 -22.31 13.60 -27.74
C ASN A 418 -20.93 13.00 -28.04
N LEU A 419 -20.67 11.82 -27.50
CA LEU A 419 -19.55 10.99 -27.95
C LEU A 419 -19.94 10.30 -29.27
N ALA A 420 -18.96 10.07 -30.13
CA ALA A 420 -19.17 9.23 -31.30
C ALA A 420 -19.62 7.82 -30.90
N VAL A 421 -20.55 7.21 -31.66
CA VAL A 421 -21.09 5.87 -31.37
C VAL A 421 -19.96 4.83 -31.28
N GLU A 422 -18.97 4.91 -32.17
CA GLU A 422 -17.82 4.01 -32.19
C GLU A 422 -16.99 4.13 -30.91
N ARG A 423 -16.85 5.35 -30.38
CA ARG A 423 -16.15 5.61 -29.12
C ARG A 423 -16.93 5.10 -27.92
N GLU A 424 -18.25 5.28 -27.90
CA GLU A 424 -19.10 4.71 -26.87
C GLU A 424 -19.03 3.18 -26.85
N GLN A 425 -18.99 2.52 -28.01
CA GLN A 425 -18.83 1.06 -28.07
C GLN A 425 -17.44 0.62 -27.64
N TYR A 426 -16.38 1.34 -28.05
CA TYR A 426 -15.02 1.06 -27.59
C TYR A 426 -14.93 1.14 -26.07
N ARG A 427 -15.44 2.20 -25.43
CA ARG A 427 -15.35 2.41 -23.98
C ARG A 427 -16.15 1.43 -23.12
N LYS A 428 -16.95 0.54 -23.72
CA LYS A 428 -17.59 -0.57 -22.98
C LYS A 428 -16.63 -1.71 -22.70
N THR A 429 -15.64 -1.93 -23.57
CA THR A 429 -14.74 -3.09 -23.48
C THR A 429 -13.27 -2.71 -23.47
N TYR A 430 -12.93 -1.51 -23.95
CA TYR A 430 -11.56 -1.03 -24.18
C TYR A 430 -10.70 -1.98 -25.04
N GLN A 431 -11.35 -2.80 -25.88
CA GLN A 431 -10.66 -3.67 -26.82
C GLN A 431 -10.32 -2.93 -28.11
N GLY A 432 -9.05 -3.00 -28.51
CA GLY A 432 -8.54 -2.33 -29.72
C GLY A 432 -8.04 -0.91 -29.46
N LYS A 433 -8.10 -0.05 -30.49
CA LYS A 433 -7.65 1.35 -30.43
C LYS A 433 -8.86 2.28 -30.36
N GLU A 434 -8.81 3.28 -29.49
CA GLU A 434 -9.84 4.33 -29.43
C GLU A 434 -9.91 5.11 -30.77
N PRO A 435 -11.10 5.28 -31.37
CA PRO A 435 -11.27 6.09 -32.58
C PRO A 435 -10.94 7.57 -32.34
N GLU A 436 -10.30 8.24 -33.31
CA GLU A 436 -9.88 9.66 -33.23
C GLU A 436 -10.84 10.59 -33.99
N GLY A 437 -11.05 11.82 -33.50
CA GLY A 437 -11.58 12.95 -34.29
C GLY A 437 -13.09 13.03 -34.54
N LEU A 438 -13.95 12.46 -33.67
CA LEU A 438 -15.38 12.25 -33.99
C LEU A 438 -16.41 12.80 -32.98
N ASP A 439 -16.01 13.49 -31.91
CA ASP A 439 -17.00 13.97 -30.92
C ASP A 439 -17.68 15.26 -31.35
N ASN A 440 -18.98 15.38 -31.06
CA ASN A 440 -19.67 16.65 -31.14
C ASN A 440 -19.49 17.41 -29.83
N ALA A 441 -18.66 18.46 -29.83
CA ALA A 441 -18.31 19.19 -28.60
C ALA A 441 -18.02 20.68 -28.85
N LEU A 442 -18.32 21.50 -27.86
CA LEU A 442 -17.98 22.92 -27.83
C LEU A 442 -16.63 23.11 -27.12
N ARG A 443 -15.60 23.47 -27.87
CA ARG A 443 -14.26 23.68 -27.34
C ARG A 443 -14.04 25.14 -26.96
N ILE A 444 -13.47 25.37 -25.78
CA ILE A 444 -13.16 26.69 -25.21
C ILE A 444 -11.72 26.65 -24.70
N LEU A 445 -10.83 27.43 -25.32
CA LEU A 445 -9.40 27.46 -25.00
C LEU A 445 -8.94 28.88 -24.66
N LEU A 446 -8.21 29.01 -23.57
CA LEU A 446 -7.39 30.19 -23.30
C LEU A 446 -6.02 30.00 -23.97
N VAL A 447 -5.69 30.92 -24.87
CA VAL A 447 -4.43 30.96 -25.62
C VAL A 447 -3.53 32.00 -25.00
N ASP A 448 -2.34 31.55 -24.57
CA ASP A 448 -1.26 32.38 -24.03
C ASP A 448 -1.72 33.37 -22.95
N GLY A 449 -2.74 33.00 -22.16
CA GLY A 449 -3.27 33.82 -21.07
C GLY A 449 -3.90 35.15 -21.50
N GLU A 450 -4.34 35.28 -22.76
CA GLU A 450 -4.82 36.56 -23.32
C GLU A 450 -6.15 36.47 -24.04
N THR A 451 -6.36 35.42 -24.82
CA THR A 451 -7.52 35.29 -25.70
C THR A 451 -8.24 33.98 -25.47
N ILE A 452 -9.57 34.04 -25.49
CA ILE A 452 -10.44 32.87 -25.47
C ILE A 452 -10.83 32.53 -26.91
N GLU A 453 -10.52 31.32 -27.34
CA GLU A 453 -10.98 30.73 -28.58
C GLU A 453 -12.13 29.76 -28.33
N VAL A 454 -13.20 29.91 -29.09
CA VAL A 454 -14.39 29.05 -29.04
C VAL A 454 -14.62 28.43 -30.42
N SER A 455 -14.75 27.11 -30.49
CA SER A 455 -14.95 26.37 -31.75
C SER A 455 -15.85 25.15 -31.57
N SER A 456 -16.69 24.84 -32.56
CA SER A 456 -17.45 23.59 -32.69
C SER A 456 -17.11 22.90 -34.03
N PRO A 457 -17.48 21.62 -34.24
CA PRO A 457 -17.20 20.91 -35.50
C PRO A 457 -17.81 21.55 -36.76
N SER A 458 -18.91 22.29 -36.60
CA SER A 458 -19.72 22.88 -37.66
C SER A 458 -19.42 24.36 -37.98
N ASN A 459 -18.69 25.09 -37.12
CA ASN A 459 -18.55 26.55 -37.19
C ASN A 459 -17.13 27.08 -37.42
N GLU A 460 -17.07 28.36 -37.82
CA GLU A 460 -15.85 29.18 -37.76
C GLU A 460 -15.42 29.43 -36.30
N GLN A 461 -14.12 29.50 -36.08
CA GLN A 461 -13.53 29.77 -34.76
C GLN A 461 -13.80 31.22 -34.34
N HIS A 462 -14.41 31.42 -33.17
CA HIS A 462 -14.64 32.75 -32.58
C HIS A 462 -13.57 33.07 -31.53
N THR A 463 -13.08 34.31 -31.51
CA THR A 463 -12.05 34.76 -30.56
C THR A 463 -12.54 35.94 -29.74
N TYR A 464 -12.29 35.91 -28.43
CA TYR A 464 -12.66 36.96 -27.48
C TYR A 464 -11.44 37.35 -26.63
N SER A 465 -11.17 38.64 -26.48
CA SER A 465 -10.11 39.11 -25.59
C SER A 465 -10.55 39.11 -24.13
N LEU A 466 -9.63 38.79 -23.22
CA LEU A 466 -9.84 39.07 -21.80
C LEU A 466 -9.92 40.59 -21.57
N SER A 467 -10.86 41.02 -20.73
CA SER A 467 -10.96 42.41 -20.32
C SER A 467 -9.75 42.82 -19.50
N LYS A 468 -9.38 44.11 -19.55
CA LYS A 468 -8.24 44.66 -18.80
C LYS A 468 -8.31 44.31 -17.30
N HIS A 469 -9.50 44.39 -16.70
CA HIS A 469 -9.71 44.05 -15.29
C HIS A 469 -9.38 42.58 -15.00
N ILE A 470 -9.84 41.65 -15.83
CA ILE A 470 -9.51 40.22 -15.68
C ILE A 470 -8.00 40.01 -15.87
N SER A 471 -7.38 40.62 -16.88
CA SER A 471 -5.93 40.49 -17.13
C SER A 471 -5.08 41.04 -15.97
N ASP A 472 -5.46 42.19 -15.42
CA ASP A 472 -4.77 42.80 -14.28
C ASP A 472 -4.91 41.90 -13.02
N GLN A 473 -6.10 41.35 -12.76
CA GLN A 473 -6.32 40.41 -11.66
C GLN A 473 -5.56 39.10 -11.83
N LEU A 474 -5.52 38.54 -13.04
CA LEU A 474 -4.80 37.30 -13.33
C LEU A 474 -3.29 37.43 -13.11
N THR A 475 -2.74 38.63 -13.31
CA THR A 475 -1.33 38.92 -13.05
C THR A 475 -1.05 39.00 -11.54
N ALA A 476 -1.97 39.56 -10.75
CA ALA A 476 -1.83 39.68 -9.29
C ALA A 476 -2.14 38.36 -8.57
N HIS A 477 -3.11 37.60 -9.07
CA HIS A 477 -3.63 36.37 -8.51
C HIS A 477 -3.79 35.36 -9.66
N PRO A 478 -2.86 34.40 -9.83
CA PRO A 478 -2.76 33.52 -10.99
C PRO A 478 -3.82 32.41 -10.98
N THR A 479 -5.10 32.78 -10.89
CA THR A 479 -6.25 31.88 -10.86
C THR A 479 -7.36 32.42 -11.76
N LEU A 480 -8.00 31.55 -12.53
CA LEU A 480 -9.11 31.90 -13.43
C LEU A 480 -10.18 30.81 -13.41
N SER A 481 -11.45 31.19 -13.34
CA SER A 481 -12.58 30.28 -13.52
C SER A 481 -13.21 30.48 -14.89
N LEU A 482 -13.44 29.39 -15.62
CA LEU A 482 -14.17 29.36 -16.89
C LEU A 482 -15.43 28.51 -16.72
N LEU A 483 -16.61 29.14 -16.66
CA LEU A 483 -17.89 28.46 -16.44
C LEU A 483 -18.83 28.69 -17.63
N VAL A 484 -19.34 27.60 -18.20
CA VAL A 484 -20.42 27.63 -19.21
C VAL A 484 -21.75 27.41 -18.52
N GLU A 485 -22.65 28.38 -18.69
CA GLU A 485 -24.00 28.38 -18.15
C GLU A 485 -25.02 28.29 -19.29
N LYS A 486 -26.05 27.45 -19.14
CA LYS A 486 -27.22 27.45 -20.03
C LYS A 486 -28.33 28.25 -19.38
N GLU A 487 -28.61 29.42 -19.95
CA GLU A 487 -29.56 30.36 -19.35
C GLU A 487 -30.98 29.77 -19.37
N PRO A 488 -31.69 29.69 -18.22
CA PRO A 488 -32.95 28.95 -18.12
C PRO A 488 -34.07 29.45 -19.03
N ASN A 489 -34.09 30.76 -19.33
CA ASN A 489 -35.19 31.40 -20.04
C ASN A 489 -34.99 31.43 -21.56
N THR A 490 -33.75 31.58 -22.02
CA THR A 490 -33.41 31.73 -23.44
C THR A 490 -32.79 30.47 -24.04
N GLY A 491 -32.28 29.56 -23.19
CA GLY A 491 -31.49 28.41 -23.61
C GLY A 491 -30.09 28.76 -24.10
N GLN A 492 -29.73 30.05 -24.16
CA GLN A 492 -28.44 30.51 -24.67
C GLN A 492 -27.28 30.03 -23.78
N LEU A 493 -26.15 29.68 -24.40
CA LEU A 493 -24.92 29.37 -23.68
C LEU A 493 -24.12 30.65 -23.41
N ILE A 494 -23.78 30.87 -22.14
CA ILE A 494 -22.98 32.01 -21.66
C ILE A 494 -21.69 31.48 -21.05
N LEU A 495 -20.54 32.02 -21.48
CA LEU A 495 -19.26 31.81 -20.82
C LEU A 495 -19.02 32.92 -19.79
N ASN A 496 -18.93 32.54 -18.53
CA ASN A 496 -18.54 33.40 -17.41
C ASN A 496 -17.04 33.16 -17.11
N ILE A 497 -16.24 34.20 -17.26
CA ILE A 497 -14.80 34.21 -16.99
C ILE A 497 -14.57 35.02 -15.73
N SER A 498 -14.03 34.41 -14.66
CA SER A 498 -13.86 35.10 -13.39
C SER A 498 -12.44 35.03 -12.83
N ALA A 499 -11.95 36.15 -12.31
CA ALA A 499 -10.68 36.25 -11.60
C ALA A 499 -10.84 37.19 -10.39
N SER A 500 -10.51 36.71 -9.19
CA SER A 500 -10.52 37.50 -7.93
C SER A 500 -11.76 38.37 -7.69
N GLY A 501 -12.95 37.83 -8.01
CA GLY A 501 -14.24 38.52 -7.79
C GLY A 501 -14.72 39.38 -8.96
N GLU A 502 -13.90 39.60 -9.99
CA GLU A 502 -14.30 40.21 -11.25
C GLU A 502 -14.83 39.14 -12.20
N THR A 503 -15.89 39.44 -12.96
CA THR A 503 -16.50 38.50 -13.92
C THR A 503 -16.77 39.18 -15.26
N GLN A 504 -16.26 38.57 -16.33
CA GLN A 504 -16.60 38.90 -17.72
C GLN A 504 -17.58 37.85 -18.25
N ARG A 505 -18.73 38.30 -18.79
CA ARG A 505 -19.76 37.42 -19.38
C ARG A 505 -19.75 37.54 -20.89
N ILE A 506 -19.72 36.41 -21.59
CA ILE A 506 -19.66 36.33 -23.06
C ILE A 506 -20.77 35.41 -23.56
N PRO A 507 -21.78 35.92 -24.30
CA PRO A 507 -22.72 35.08 -25.01
C PRO A 507 -22.00 34.31 -26.12
N LEU A 508 -22.12 32.99 -26.13
CA LEU A 508 -21.44 32.16 -27.11
C LEU A 508 -22.26 32.11 -28.41
N ALA A 509 -21.65 32.53 -29.52
CA ALA A 509 -22.19 32.32 -30.86
C ALA A 509 -21.94 30.86 -31.28
N VAL A 510 -22.97 30.03 -31.13
CA VAL A 510 -22.95 28.59 -31.47
C VAL A 510 -24.26 28.19 -32.14
N ASP A 511 -24.24 27.12 -32.93
CA ASP A 511 -25.43 26.63 -33.63
C ASP A 511 -26.51 26.13 -32.66
N ASP A 512 -27.77 26.32 -33.01
CA ASP A 512 -28.92 25.85 -32.23
C ASP A 512 -28.84 24.34 -31.95
N GLU A 513 -28.33 23.56 -32.90
CA GLU A 513 -28.12 22.12 -32.74
C GLU A 513 -27.15 21.79 -31.58
N ILE A 514 -26.06 22.56 -31.44
CA ILE A 514 -25.11 22.40 -30.32
C ILE A 514 -25.79 22.81 -29.01
N VAL A 515 -26.52 23.93 -29.02
CA VAL A 515 -27.24 24.41 -27.82
C VAL A 515 -28.25 23.37 -27.32
N GLU A 516 -28.97 22.71 -28.24
CA GLU A 516 -29.93 21.66 -27.92
C GLU A 516 -29.26 20.39 -27.40
N GLN A 517 -28.15 19.96 -28.00
CA GLN A 517 -27.49 18.68 -27.69
C GLN A 517 -26.53 18.76 -26.50
N VAL A 518 -25.97 19.93 -26.17
CA VAL A 518 -25.02 20.08 -25.07
C VAL A 518 -25.70 19.74 -23.74
N THR A 519 -25.17 18.71 -23.10
CA THR A 519 -25.51 18.31 -21.74
C THR A 519 -24.42 18.86 -20.83
N LEU A 520 -24.77 19.74 -19.89
CA LEU A 520 -23.81 20.42 -18.98
C LEU A 520 -23.35 19.49 -17.85
N ASP A 521 -22.94 18.28 -18.23
CA ASP A 521 -22.49 17.23 -17.33
C ASP A 521 -21.32 16.41 -17.86
N LYS A 522 -20.95 16.58 -19.13
CA LYS A 522 -19.80 15.91 -19.75
C LYS A 522 -18.81 16.94 -20.27
N MET A 523 -17.54 16.73 -19.96
CA MET A 523 -16.49 17.64 -20.43
C MET A 523 -15.18 16.91 -20.71
N SER A 524 -14.28 17.60 -21.40
CA SER A 524 -12.86 17.28 -21.44
C SER A 524 -12.08 18.44 -20.86
N ILE A 525 -11.04 18.16 -20.08
CA ILE A 525 -10.01 19.12 -19.72
C ILE A 525 -8.92 19.07 -20.80
N LEU A 526 -8.45 20.25 -21.21
CA LEU A 526 -7.51 20.42 -22.31
C LEU A 526 -6.28 21.22 -21.86
N ALA A 527 -5.10 20.77 -22.23
CA ALA A 527 -3.86 21.50 -22.00
C ALA A 527 -2.78 21.19 -23.03
N GLN A 528 -1.94 22.17 -23.34
CA GLN A 528 -0.80 22.02 -24.24
C GLN A 528 0.31 23.00 -23.87
N ASN A 529 1.55 22.51 -23.85
CA ASN A 529 2.77 23.30 -23.62
C ASN A 529 2.79 24.10 -22.30
N ASN A 530 2.04 23.69 -21.28
CA ASN A 530 2.07 24.28 -19.93
C ASN A 530 1.94 23.20 -18.85
N ASN A 531 2.09 23.60 -17.58
CA ASN A 531 1.91 22.77 -16.40
C ASN A 531 0.87 23.36 -15.45
N HIS A 532 -0.12 24.09 -15.98
CA HIS A 532 -1.18 24.67 -15.16
C HIS A 532 -2.01 23.56 -14.51
N LYS A 533 -2.48 23.84 -13.29
CA LYS A 533 -3.36 22.97 -12.52
C LYS A 533 -4.80 23.31 -12.88
N ILE A 534 -5.60 22.30 -13.22
CA ILE A 534 -6.97 22.46 -13.71
C ILE A 534 -7.91 21.60 -12.87
N SER A 535 -8.89 22.21 -12.21
CA SER A 535 -9.92 21.49 -11.44
C SER A 535 -11.26 21.53 -12.21
N PRO A 536 -11.92 20.39 -12.48
CA PRO A 536 -13.25 20.37 -13.08
C PRO A 536 -14.32 20.86 -12.10
N ARG A 537 -15.23 21.68 -12.61
CA ARG A 537 -16.41 22.21 -11.89
C ARG A 537 -17.65 21.53 -12.44
N LEU A 538 -18.21 20.59 -11.67
CA LEU A 538 -19.31 19.73 -12.08
C LEU A 538 -20.59 20.01 -11.29
N PRO A 539 -21.78 19.72 -11.85
CA PRO A 539 -23.05 19.89 -11.14
C PRO A 539 -23.10 19.17 -9.78
N ASN A 540 -23.67 19.82 -8.75
CA ASN A 540 -23.72 19.31 -7.36
C ASN A 540 -24.35 17.92 -7.16
N ARG A 541 -25.08 17.38 -8.14
CA ARG A 541 -25.67 16.04 -8.06
C ARG A 541 -24.65 14.89 -7.98
N TYR A 542 -23.36 15.18 -8.23
CA TYR A 542 -22.27 14.20 -8.19
C TYR A 542 -21.49 14.20 -6.87
N THR A 543 -21.88 15.01 -5.86
CA THR A 543 -21.14 15.08 -4.59
C THR A 543 -21.40 13.87 -3.70
N THR A 544 -20.34 13.31 -3.13
CA THR A 544 -20.40 12.24 -2.14
C THR A 544 -20.53 12.84 -0.74
N LYS A 545 -21.29 12.17 0.14
CA LYS A 545 -21.38 12.59 1.55
C LYS A 545 -20.07 12.22 2.26
N ALA A 546 -19.46 13.20 2.92
CA ALA A 546 -18.32 12.95 3.79
C ALA A 546 -18.72 12.05 4.96
N VAL A 547 -18.05 10.92 5.10
CA VAL A 547 -18.11 10.07 6.29
C VAL A 547 -17.19 10.66 7.35
N GLN A 548 -17.60 10.70 8.62
CA GLN A 548 -16.82 11.29 9.71
C GLN A 548 -16.37 10.20 10.70
N GLY A 549 -15.12 10.26 11.16
CA GLY A 549 -14.68 9.64 12.41
C GLY A 549 -14.25 8.16 12.39
N SER A 550 -14.16 7.51 11.23
CA SER A 550 -13.76 6.10 11.11
C SER A 550 -13.08 5.83 9.77
N SER A 551 -12.18 4.84 9.69
CA SER A 551 -11.60 4.32 8.42
C SER A 551 -12.58 3.47 7.61
N ASN A 552 -13.77 3.21 8.16
CA ASN A 552 -14.83 2.47 7.52
C ASN A 552 -15.59 3.34 6.47
N PRO A 553 -15.70 2.89 5.20
CA PRO A 553 -16.34 3.68 4.14
C PRO A 553 -17.86 3.84 4.30
N TRP A 554 -18.51 3.09 5.19
CA TRP A 554 -19.95 3.13 5.46
C TRP A 554 -20.34 4.06 6.61
N GLY A 555 -19.35 4.66 7.29
CA GLY A 555 -19.59 5.59 8.41
C GLY A 555 -20.16 4.94 9.66
N ILE A 556 -19.91 3.65 9.84
CA ILE A 556 -20.23 2.93 11.08
C ILE A 556 -19.04 3.07 12.02
N ASN A 557 -19.27 3.70 13.18
CA ASN A 557 -18.25 3.85 14.22
C ASN A 557 -17.94 2.51 14.89
N ASP A 558 -18.96 1.71 15.20
CA ASP A 558 -18.82 0.41 15.88
C ASP A 558 -18.69 -0.78 14.89
N TRP A 559 -17.95 -0.58 13.79
CA TRP A 559 -17.80 -1.61 12.75
C TRP A 559 -17.24 -2.92 13.31
N GLN A 560 -16.30 -2.83 14.26
CA GLN A 560 -15.71 -4.01 14.87
C GLN A 560 -16.76 -4.83 15.64
N THR A 561 -17.68 -4.19 16.36
CA THR A 561 -18.79 -4.86 17.05
C THR A 561 -19.78 -5.48 16.07
N LEU A 562 -20.11 -4.78 14.99
CA LEU A 562 -20.92 -5.35 13.91
C LEU A 562 -20.25 -6.60 13.32
N TYR A 563 -18.94 -6.55 13.06
CA TYR A 563 -18.18 -7.69 12.56
C TYR A 563 -18.16 -8.87 13.54
N GLN A 564 -18.01 -8.63 14.85
CA GLN A 564 -18.05 -9.70 15.86
C GLN A 564 -19.41 -10.40 15.91
N LEU A 565 -20.50 -9.63 15.88
CA LEU A 565 -21.86 -10.18 15.78
C LEU A 565 -22.02 -10.97 14.47
N PHE A 566 -21.53 -10.43 13.37
CA PHE A 566 -21.57 -11.10 12.08
C PHE A 566 -20.84 -12.44 12.12
N ALA A 567 -19.56 -12.45 12.50
CA ALA A 567 -18.75 -13.66 12.59
C ALA A 567 -19.33 -14.68 13.58
N THR A 568 -19.84 -14.22 14.74
CA THR A 568 -20.50 -15.10 15.71
C THR A 568 -21.77 -15.74 15.14
N CYS A 569 -22.56 -14.99 14.35
CA CYS A 569 -23.73 -15.57 13.69
C CYS A 569 -23.33 -16.61 12.65
N GLU A 570 -22.38 -16.29 11.76
CA GLU A 570 -21.97 -17.21 10.70
C GLU A 570 -21.38 -18.51 11.28
N ASP A 571 -20.50 -18.42 12.27
CA ASP A 571 -19.82 -19.59 12.85
C ASP A 571 -20.71 -20.37 13.84
N PHE A 572 -21.65 -19.71 14.53
CA PHE A 572 -22.41 -20.29 15.65
C PHE A 572 -23.93 -20.12 15.55
N SER A 573 -24.48 -19.96 14.34
CA SER A 573 -25.92 -19.79 14.09
C SER A 573 -26.80 -20.85 14.75
N ALA A 574 -26.32 -22.09 14.87
CA ALA A 574 -27.03 -23.16 15.56
C ALA A 574 -27.26 -22.89 17.06
N LEU A 575 -26.40 -22.09 17.69
CA LEU A 575 -26.51 -21.66 19.09
C LEU A 575 -27.36 -20.38 19.24
N ILE A 576 -27.57 -19.64 18.15
CA ILE A 576 -28.27 -18.34 18.13
C ILE A 576 -29.31 -18.35 17.00
N PRO A 577 -30.47 -19.02 17.17
CA PRO A 577 -31.39 -19.31 16.07
C PRO A 577 -31.93 -18.07 15.32
N THR A 578 -32.00 -16.91 15.99
CA THR A 578 -32.51 -15.65 15.41
C THR A 578 -31.42 -14.78 14.78
N CYS A 579 -30.16 -15.22 14.75
CA CYS A 579 -29.04 -14.33 14.44
C CYS A 579 -29.11 -13.75 13.02
N HIS A 580 -29.45 -14.55 12.01
CA HIS A 580 -29.52 -14.10 10.61
C HIS A 580 -30.62 -13.05 10.37
N GLU A 581 -31.78 -13.19 11.03
CA GLU A 581 -32.87 -12.20 10.95
C GLU A 581 -32.44 -10.86 11.57
N GLN A 582 -31.77 -10.93 12.73
CA GLN A 582 -31.22 -9.76 13.41
C GLN A 582 -30.11 -9.10 12.57
N MET A 583 -29.24 -9.90 11.95
CA MET A 583 -28.18 -9.42 11.07
C MET A 583 -28.74 -8.72 9.83
N THR A 584 -29.78 -9.29 9.20
CA THR A 584 -30.48 -8.65 8.07
C THR A 584 -31.01 -7.26 8.47
N THR A 585 -31.58 -7.15 9.67
CA THR A 585 -32.08 -5.86 10.19
C THR A 585 -30.95 -4.85 10.39
N LEU A 586 -29.82 -5.28 10.96
CA LEU A 586 -28.63 -4.43 11.13
C LEU A 586 -28.08 -3.96 9.77
N LEU A 587 -27.94 -4.85 8.80
CA LEU A 587 -27.43 -4.52 7.47
C LEU A 587 -28.31 -3.48 6.74
N GLU A 588 -29.63 -3.53 6.92
CA GLU A 588 -30.54 -2.51 6.39
C GLU A 588 -30.37 -1.14 7.07
N LEU A 589 -29.95 -1.09 8.34
CA LEU A 589 -29.59 0.17 9.01
C LEU A 589 -28.28 0.75 8.45
N THR A 590 -27.31 -0.11 8.12
CA THR A 590 -26.06 0.32 7.47
C THR A 590 -26.34 1.07 6.17
N LYS A 591 -27.26 0.55 5.35
CA LYS A 591 -27.66 1.17 4.08
C LYS A 591 -28.36 2.52 4.25
N LYS A 592 -28.95 2.79 5.41
CA LYS A 592 -29.63 4.06 5.74
C LYS A 592 -28.71 5.12 6.35
N SER A 593 -27.47 4.77 6.70
CA SER A 593 -26.48 5.65 7.33
C SER A 593 -26.97 6.35 8.61
N ASP A 594 -27.58 5.60 9.53
CA ASP A 594 -28.01 6.07 10.86
C ASP A 594 -27.09 5.52 11.97
N PRO A 595 -25.95 6.18 12.25
CA PRO A 595 -24.92 5.64 13.14
C PRO A 595 -25.37 5.56 14.61
N LEU A 596 -26.19 6.51 15.09
CA LEU A 596 -26.64 6.50 16.48
C LEU A 596 -27.60 5.34 16.75
N HIS A 597 -28.55 5.11 15.84
CA HIS A 597 -29.47 3.99 15.98
C HIS A 597 -28.73 2.65 15.84
N MET A 598 -27.74 2.57 14.94
CA MET A 598 -26.87 1.40 14.80
C MET A 598 -26.18 1.04 16.12
N SER A 599 -25.46 1.97 16.74
CA SER A 599 -24.75 1.73 18.02
C SER A 599 -25.67 1.20 19.12
N GLN A 600 -26.89 1.75 19.22
CA GLN A 600 -27.88 1.29 20.19
C GLN A 600 -28.35 -0.14 19.91
N GLN A 601 -28.62 -0.48 18.64
CA GLN A 601 -29.04 -1.83 18.26
C GLN A 601 -27.92 -2.86 18.45
N LEU A 602 -26.67 -2.51 18.14
CA LEU A 602 -25.51 -3.36 18.35
C LEU A 602 -25.36 -3.75 19.83
N ALA A 603 -25.47 -2.78 20.74
CA ALA A 603 -25.40 -3.05 22.19
C ALA A 603 -26.54 -3.99 22.66
N VAL A 604 -27.78 -3.73 22.23
CA VAL A 604 -28.95 -4.55 22.58
C VAL A 604 -28.80 -5.99 22.11
N ILE A 605 -28.37 -6.20 20.85
CA ILE A 605 -28.21 -7.54 20.28
C ILE A 605 -27.05 -8.27 20.96
N THR A 606 -25.93 -7.58 21.20
CA THR A 606 -24.77 -8.14 21.91
C THR A 606 -25.15 -8.66 23.29
N ASP A 607 -25.87 -7.85 24.07
CA ASP A 607 -26.32 -8.25 25.41
C ASP A 607 -27.32 -9.42 25.36
N ALA A 608 -28.23 -9.43 24.39
CA ALA A 608 -29.19 -10.51 24.21
C ALA A 608 -28.51 -11.85 23.85
N TRP A 609 -27.53 -11.84 22.94
CA TRP A 609 -26.77 -13.03 22.58
C TRP A 609 -25.89 -13.50 23.73
N LEU A 610 -25.29 -12.57 24.47
CA LEU A 610 -24.51 -12.92 25.66
C LEU A 610 -25.37 -13.64 26.71
N GLN A 611 -26.59 -13.16 26.97
CA GLN A 611 -27.54 -13.82 27.88
C GLN A 611 -27.92 -15.22 27.39
N LEU A 612 -28.17 -15.39 26.09
CA LEU A 612 -28.49 -16.68 25.49
C LEU A 612 -27.31 -17.67 25.63
N LEU A 613 -26.11 -17.24 25.24
CA LEU A 613 -24.93 -18.09 25.22
C LEU A 613 -24.46 -18.46 26.63
N SER A 614 -24.57 -17.53 27.59
CA SER A 614 -24.15 -17.76 28.98
C SER A 614 -25.07 -18.68 29.79
N ALA A 615 -26.29 -18.93 29.31
CA ALA A 615 -27.22 -19.84 29.97
C ALA A 615 -26.74 -21.31 29.96
N THR A 616 -25.88 -21.68 29.00
CA THR A 616 -25.35 -23.04 28.85
C THR A 616 -23.83 -23.02 28.90
N LYS A 617 -23.25 -23.94 29.68
CA LYS A 617 -21.79 -24.10 29.76
C LYS A 617 -21.34 -25.28 28.89
N SER A 618 -20.96 -25.01 27.65
CA SER A 618 -20.27 -25.97 26.78
C SER A 618 -19.08 -25.31 26.08
N GLU A 619 -18.18 -26.11 25.52
CA GLU A 619 -17.02 -25.63 24.77
C GLU A 619 -17.43 -24.74 23.59
N SER A 620 -18.39 -25.17 22.76
CA SER A 620 -18.91 -24.36 21.65
C SER A 620 -19.59 -23.05 22.08
N HIS A 621 -20.22 -23.01 23.27
CA HIS A 621 -20.76 -21.77 23.82
C HIS A 621 -19.63 -20.83 24.28
N ASN A 622 -18.56 -21.38 24.86
CA ASN A 622 -17.38 -20.58 25.21
C ASN A 622 -16.71 -19.99 23.96
N GLU A 623 -16.58 -20.78 22.88
CA GLU A 623 -16.04 -20.31 21.60
C GLU A 623 -16.91 -19.21 20.99
N ALA A 624 -18.23 -19.37 21.02
CA ALA A 624 -19.17 -18.34 20.55
C ALA A 624 -19.05 -17.04 21.36
N ILE A 625 -18.91 -17.11 22.70
CA ILE A 625 -18.69 -15.93 23.54
C ILE A 625 -17.31 -15.31 23.27
N GLN A 626 -16.27 -16.10 23.02
CA GLN A 626 -14.95 -15.59 22.64
C GLN A 626 -15.00 -14.84 21.30
N SER A 627 -15.71 -15.39 20.30
CA SER A 627 -15.95 -14.73 19.03
C SER A 627 -16.70 -13.40 19.21
N LEU A 628 -17.77 -13.40 20.02
CA LEU A 628 -18.57 -12.21 20.34
C LEU A 628 -17.73 -11.11 21.00
N PHE A 629 -16.76 -11.46 21.84
CA PHE A 629 -15.87 -10.52 22.53
C PHE A 629 -14.59 -10.19 21.75
N GLY A 630 -14.38 -10.79 20.57
CA GLY A 630 -13.15 -10.65 19.79
C GLY A 630 -11.90 -11.10 20.56
N ILE A 631 -12.05 -12.13 21.40
CA ILE A 631 -10.94 -12.70 22.17
C ILE A 631 -10.11 -13.59 21.24
N SER A 632 -8.86 -13.22 21.05
CA SER A 632 -7.84 -14.08 20.45
C SER A 632 -6.60 -14.09 21.32
N THR A 633 -5.87 -15.19 21.35
CA THR A 633 -4.64 -15.33 22.14
C THR A 633 -3.61 -16.11 21.34
N LYS A 634 -2.40 -15.55 21.21
CA LYS A 634 -1.26 -16.18 20.50
C LYS A 634 0.06 -15.87 21.22
N ILE A 635 1.12 -16.60 20.89
CA ILE A 635 2.49 -16.21 21.27
C ILE A 635 3.09 -15.39 20.15
N ASP A 636 3.80 -14.33 20.53
CA ASP A 636 4.59 -13.53 19.62
C ASP A 636 5.89 -13.08 20.29
N PHE A 637 6.77 -12.42 19.55
CA PHE A 637 8.14 -12.17 20.00
C PHE A 637 8.56 -10.70 19.87
N ASN A 638 9.31 -10.22 20.86
CA ASN A 638 10.01 -8.95 20.81
C ASN A 638 11.50 -9.19 21.08
N LYS A 639 12.34 -9.04 20.04
CA LYS A 639 13.78 -9.36 20.11
C LYS A 639 14.05 -10.75 20.71
N GLN A 640 13.40 -11.77 20.15
CA GLN A 640 13.48 -13.18 20.59
C GLN A 640 12.88 -13.47 21.98
N GLN A 641 12.36 -12.47 22.71
CA GLN A 641 11.65 -12.70 23.96
C GLN A 641 10.16 -12.92 23.68
N PRO A 642 9.58 -14.09 24.02
CA PRO A 642 8.17 -14.33 23.78
C PRO A 642 7.29 -13.56 24.75
N TYR A 643 6.10 -13.24 24.29
CA TYR A 643 5.00 -12.71 25.08
C TYR A 643 3.68 -13.32 24.64
N LEU A 644 2.74 -13.41 25.58
CA LEU A 644 1.35 -13.72 25.29
C LEU A 644 0.67 -12.46 24.74
N PHE A 645 0.23 -12.53 23.49
CA PHE A 645 -0.55 -11.48 22.85
C PHE A 645 -2.03 -11.83 22.91
N THR A 646 -2.84 -10.98 23.52
CA THR A 646 -4.28 -11.17 23.65
C THR A 646 -5.01 -9.95 23.09
N THR A 647 -5.92 -10.20 22.14
CA THR A 647 -6.87 -9.18 21.65
C THR A 647 -8.15 -9.27 22.48
N TYR A 648 -8.75 -8.11 22.76
CA TYR A 648 -10.01 -8.03 23.50
C TYR A 648 -10.81 -6.80 23.06
N HIS A 649 -12.04 -7.04 22.61
CA HIS A 649 -12.89 -6.04 21.96
C HIS A 649 -14.30 -6.07 22.55
N TYR A 650 -14.38 -5.97 23.88
CA TYR A 650 -15.64 -5.81 24.61
C TYR A 650 -15.49 -4.70 25.65
N SER A 651 -16.55 -3.93 25.85
CA SER A 651 -16.51 -2.68 26.61
C SER A 651 -16.29 -2.87 28.12
N GLN A 652 -16.60 -4.04 28.67
CA GLN A 652 -16.35 -4.36 30.08
C GLN A 652 -14.91 -4.83 30.26
N THR A 653 -14.26 -4.54 31.39
CA THR A 653 -12.91 -5.08 31.64
C THR A 653 -12.94 -6.56 32.01
N ALA A 654 -11.93 -7.31 31.60
CA ALA A 654 -11.75 -8.72 31.97
C ALA A 654 -10.45 -8.95 32.77
N ASN A 655 -10.39 -10.05 33.53
CA ASN A 655 -9.14 -10.54 34.11
C ASN A 655 -8.69 -11.79 33.37
N LEU A 656 -7.43 -11.81 32.93
CA LEU A 656 -6.77 -12.95 32.31
C LEU A 656 -5.81 -13.59 33.32
N SER A 657 -5.94 -14.88 33.57
CA SER A 657 -4.97 -15.70 34.31
C SER A 657 -4.54 -16.87 33.44
N SER A 658 -3.28 -16.87 33.01
CA SER A 658 -2.73 -17.87 32.10
C SER A 658 -1.72 -18.75 32.81
N LYS A 659 -2.01 -20.06 32.88
CA LYS A 659 -1.06 -21.07 33.32
C LYS A 659 -0.19 -21.49 32.15
N VAL A 660 1.10 -21.18 32.22
CA VAL A 660 2.09 -21.49 31.19
C VAL A 660 2.91 -22.68 31.64
N THR A 661 2.92 -23.76 30.86
CA THR A 661 3.75 -24.96 31.10
C THR A 661 4.78 -25.09 29.99
N TYR A 662 6.06 -24.92 30.33
CA TYR A 662 7.19 -25.10 29.43
C TYR A 662 7.62 -26.57 29.41
N ARG A 663 7.97 -27.12 28.24
CA ARG A 663 8.40 -28.51 28.11
C ARG A 663 9.71 -28.65 27.36
N ASP A 664 10.51 -29.66 27.75
CA ASP A 664 11.73 -30.04 27.03
C ASP A 664 11.43 -30.82 25.73
N ALA A 665 12.48 -31.19 24.99
CA ALA A 665 12.39 -32.00 23.77
C ALA A 665 11.73 -33.38 23.97
N ASN A 666 11.71 -33.90 25.20
CA ASN A 666 11.06 -35.17 25.54
C ASN A 666 9.59 -34.97 25.96
N GLY A 667 9.10 -33.74 25.98
CA GLY A 667 7.75 -33.37 26.39
C GLY A 667 7.55 -33.27 27.91
N ASN A 668 8.61 -33.32 28.71
CA ASN A 668 8.53 -33.19 30.17
C ASN A 668 8.40 -31.72 30.57
N ALA A 669 7.54 -31.42 31.54
CA ALA A 669 7.43 -30.06 32.06
C ALA A 669 8.71 -29.64 32.80
N VAL A 670 9.33 -28.56 32.36
CA VAL A 670 10.57 -28.01 32.96
C VAL A 670 10.30 -26.81 33.86
N LYS A 671 9.23 -26.07 33.62
CA LYS A 671 8.79 -24.94 34.44
C LYS A 671 7.28 -24.71 34.26
N GLN A 672 6.64 -24.18 35.30
CA GLN A 672 5.29 -23.65 35.23
C GLN A 672 5.26 -22.23 35.77
N ASP A 673 4.61 -21.33 35.04
CA ASP A 673 4.38 -19.94 35.42
C ASP A 673 2.88 -19.63 35.41
N ILE A 674 2.51 -18.61 36.18
CA ILE A 674 1.17 -18.00 36.12
C ILE A 674 1.37 -16.55 35.71
N VAL A 675 0.64 -16.13 34.69
CA VAL A 675 0.66 -14.77 34.16
C VAL A 675 -0.72 -14.16 34.34
N GLU A 676 -0.80 -13.07 35.10
CA GLU A 676 -2.05 -12.38 35.38
C GLU A 676 -2.03 -10.98 34.79
N THR A 677 -3.05 -10.67 33.99
CA THR A 677 -3.17 -9.38 33.32
C THR A 677 -4.62 -8.92 33.29
N ARG A 678 -4.84 -7.61 33.35
CA ARG A 678 -6.17 -7.01 33.14
C ARG A 678 -6.35 -6.67 31.67
N LEU A 679 -7.45 -7.11 31.08
CA LEU A 679 -7.84 -6.77 29.72
C LEU A 679 -8.78 -5.56 29.75
N SER A 680 -8.42 -4.53 29.00
CA SER A 680 -9.27 -3.43 28.55
C SER A 680 -9.42 -3.53 27.03
N GLU A 681 -10.42 -2.88 26.43
CA GLU A 681 -10.67 -2.86 24.98
C GLU A 681 -9.42 -2.40 24.19
N SER A 682 -8.54 -3.36 23.85
CA SER A 682 -7.17 -3.13 23.38
C SER A 682 -6.40 -4.44 23.18
N ASN A 683 -5.23 -4.31 22.55
CA ASN A 683 -4.22 -5.35 22.45
C ASN A 683 -3.36 -5.40 23.72
N VAL A 684 -3.25 -6.56 24.36
CA VAL A 684 -2.51 -6.75 25.61
C VAL A 684 -1.33 -7.69 25.41
N LYS A 685 -0.17 -7.32 25.97
CA LYS A 685 1.06 -8.10 25.94
C LYS A 685 1.49 -8.51 27.33
N SER A 686 1.67 -9.81 27.55
CA SER A 686 2.14 -10.34 28.83
C SER A 686 3.48 -11.07 28.62
N PRO A 687 4.61 -10.52 29.09
CA PRO A 687 5.94 -11.12 28.88
C PRO A 687 6.04 -12.54 29.43
N LEU A 688 6.78 -13.40 28.75
CA LEU A 688 7.02 -14.78 29.13
C LEU A 688 8.52 -15.03 29.36
N THR A 689 8.87 -15.76 30.43
CA THR A 689 10.27 -16.06 30.76
C THR A 689 10.58 -17.53 30.50
N VAL A 690 11.19 -17.79 29.34
CA VAL A 690 11.48 -19.15 28.85
C VAL A 690 12.72 -19.75 29.56
N PRO A 691 12.62 -20.98 30.11
CA PRO A 691 13.78 -21.74 30.55
C PRO A 691 14.70 -22.14 29.39
N ALA A 692 16.02 -22.14 29.61
CA ALA A 692 17.00 -22.43 28.55
C ALA A 692 16.86 -23.81 27.86
N ASN A 693 16.21 -24.77 28.52
CA ASN A 693 15.99 -26.13 28.02
C ASN A 693 14.54 -26.40 27.55
N ALA A 694 13.71 -25.36 27.47
CA ALA A 694 12.35 -25.49 26.95
C ALA A 694 12.35 -25.43 25.42
N GLU A 695 11.61 -26.32 24.77
CA GLU A 695 11.41 -26.38 23.32
C GLU A 695 10.00 -25.89 22.96
N ASP A 696 8.99 -26.26 23.75
CA ASP A 696 7.61 -25.80 23.56
C ASP A 696 6.96 -25.26 24.84
N MET A 697 5.83 -24.58 24.67
CA MET A 697 4.99 -24.12 25.76
C MET A 697 3.52 -24.44 25.48
N VAL A 698 2.80 -24.82 26.54
CA VAL A 698 1.35 -25.00 26.57
C VAL A 698 0.76 -23.97 27.52
N ILE A 699 -0.20 -23.19 27.04
CA ILE A 699 -0.82 -22.12 27.81
C ILE A 699 -2.31 -22.40 27.93
N GLU A 700 -2.80 -22.41 29.17
CA GLU A 700 -4.21 -22.47 29.49
C GLU A 700 -4.62 -21.15 30.12
N SER A 701 -5.38 -20.37 29.37
CA SER A 701 -5.84 -19.02 29.72
C SER A 701 -7.25 -19.06 30.27
N HIS A 702 -7.44 -18.58 31.49
CA HIS A 702 -8.73 -18.38 32.14
C HIS A 702 -9.09 -16.90 32.09
N ILE A 703 -10.18 -16.56 31.40
CA ILE A 703 -10.63 -15.19 31.20
C ILE A 703 -11.93 -14.97 31.96
N GLN A 704 -11.91 -14.08 32.94
CA GLN A 704 -13.05 -13.73 33.76
C GLN A 704 -13.65 -12.38 33.31
N VAL A 705 -14.88 -12.40 32.80
CA VAL A 705 -15.66 -11.21 32.41
C VAL A 705 -16.92 -11.17 33.27
N GLY A 706 -16.96 -10.30 34.29
CA GLY A 706 -18.04 -10.30 35.27
C GLY A 706 -18.19 -11.68 35.94
N ASN A 707 -19.31 -12.37 35.70
CA ASN A 707 -19.58 -13.72 36.22
C ASN A 707 -19.22 -14.85 35.24
N LEU A 708 -18.75 -14.52 34.04
CA LEU A 708 -18.38 -15.48 33.00
C LEU A 708 -16.93 -15.90 33.15
N SER A 709 -16.67 -17.20 33.02
CA SER A 709 -15.34 -17.79 33.04
C SER A 709 -15.14 -18.54 31.73
N LEU A 710 -14.24 -18.05 30.90
CA LEU A 710 -13.87 -18.64 29.61
C LEU A 710 -12.50 -19.29 29.73
N VAL A 711 -12.28 -20.38 28.99
CA VAL A 711 -10.99 -21.07 28.93
C VAL A 711 -10.54 -21.15 27.48
N ASN A 712 -9.27 -20.81 27.23
CA ASN A 712 -8.61 -20.98 25.95
C ASN A 712 -7.30 -21.75 26.17
N LYS A 713 -6.91 -22.61 25.22
CA LYS A 713 -5.68 -23.38 25.29
C LYS A 713 -4.90 -23.29 23.99
N ILE A 714 -3.64 -22.89 24.09
CA ILE A 714 -2.72 -22.83 22.96
C ILE A 714 -1.45 -23.64 23.24
N ARG A 715 -0.82 -24.16 22.19
CA ARG A 715 0.50 -24.80 22.24
C ARG A 715 1.34 -24.24 21.10
N GLN A 716 2.53 -23.73 21.41
CA GLN A 716 3.46 -23.21 20.42
C GLN A 716 4.93 -23.46 20.81
N PRO A 717 5.86 -23.48 19.84
CA PRO A 717 7.29 -23.49 20.11
C PRO A 717 7.74 -22.29 20.95
N THR A 718 8.85 -22.45 21.68
CA THR A 718 9.48 -21.37 22.45
C THR A 718 10.43 -20.50 21.64
N SER A 719 10.87 -21.00 20.49
CA SER A 719 11.75 -20.30 19.56
C SER A 719 10.96 -19.54 18.50
N TYR A 720 11.38 -18.31 18.22
CA TYR A 720 10.87 -17.54 17.10
C TYR A 720 11.36 -18.15 15.77
N PHE A 721 10.46 -18.25 14.80
CA PHE A 721 10.79 -18.65 13.43
C PHE A 721 10.70 -17.44 12.50
N ASP A 722 11.79 -17.16 11.79
CA ASP A 722 11.93 -16.06 10.84
C ASP A 722 12.58 -16.49 9.52
N GLY A 723 12.07 -17.56 8.93
CA GLY A 723 12.54 -18.05 7.64
C GLY A 723 14.03 -18.39 7.65
N VAL A 724 14.72 -18.10 6.53
CA VAL A 724 16.07 -18.59 6.26
C VAL A 724 17.16 -17.80 6.97
N TRP A 725 17.97 -18.49 7.76
CA TRP A 725 19.12 -17.97 8.50
C TRP A 725 20.34 -18.88 8.35
N LEU A 726 21.52 -18.28 8.28
CA LEU A 726 22.81 -18.98 8.31
C LEU A 726 23.44 -18.85 9.70
N ASN A 727 23.60 -19.99 10.37
CA ASN A 727 24.35 -20.09 11.61
C ASN A 727 25.56 -21.00 11.44
N SER A 728 26.59 -20.72 12.24
CA SER A 728 27.84 -21.46 12.17
C SER A 728 28.52 -21.46 13.52
N HIS A 729 28.98 -22.61 13.96
CA HIS A 729 29.89 -22.75 15.08
C HIS A 729 31.17 -23.41 14.60
N ALA A 730 32.31 -22.78 14.86
CA ALA A 730 33.62 -23.27 14.45
C ALA A 730 34.51 -23.44 15.67
N ALA A 731 35.25 -24.55 15.70
CA ALA A 731 36.25 -24.82 16.71
C ALA A 731 37.51 -25.39 16.04
N VAL A 732 38.68 -24.96 16.51
CA VAL A 732 39.96 -25.46 16.01
C VAL A 732 40.43 -26.63 16.85
N GLN A 733 40.66 -27.79 16.23
CA GLN A 733 41.21 -28.97 16.87
C GLN A 733 42.22 -29.66 15.96
N ASP A 734 43.42 -29.92 16.47
CA ASP A 734 44.46 -30.70 15.79
C ASP A 734 44.72 -30.29 14.32
N LYS A 735 44.81 -28.97 14.06
CA LYS A 735 45.02 -28.34 12.74
C LYS A 735 43.85 -28.46 11.75
N ASN A 736 42.68 -28.83 12.23
CA ASN A 736 41.44 -28.75 11.48
C ASN A 736 40.50 -27.74 12.13
N ILE A 737 39.72 -27.06 11.29
CA ILE A 737 38.54 -26.33 11.72
C ILE A 737 37.38 -27.29 11.60
N ASN A 738 36.83 -27.69 12.75
CA ASN A 738 35.55 -28.38 12.81
C ASN A 738 34.46 -27.31 12.79
N LEU A 739 33.62 -27.36 11.77
CA LEU A 739 32.62 -26.34 11.51
C LEU A 739 31.25 -27.01 11.42
N ASP A 740 30.33 -26.63 12.29
CA ASP A 740 28.93 -26.97 12.18
C ASP A 740 28.18 -25.78 11.57
N VAL A 741 27.70 -25.95 10.34
CA VAL A 741 26.85 -24.96 9.66
C VAL A 741 25.40 -25.37 9.81
N SER A 742 24.54 -24.45 10.21
CA SER A 742 23.10 -24.68 10.23
C SER A 742 22.34 -23.67 9.36
N LEU A 743 21.30 -24.16 8.70
CA LEU A 743 20.35 -23.36 7.93
C LEU A 743 18.94 -23.66 8.39
N THR A 744 18.13 -22.62 8.53
CA THR A 744 16.68 -22.73 8.65
C THR A 744 16.01 -22.59 7.29
N GLY A 745 14.87 -23.26 7.11
CA GLY A 745 14.06 -23.21 5.90
C GLY A 745 13.22 -21.94 5.80
N PRO A 746 12.56 -21.72 4.65
CA PRO A 746 11.66 -20.60 4.44
C PRO A 746 10.30 -20.82 5.12
N TYR A 747 9.42 -19.81 5.06
CA TYR A 747 8.02 -19.96 5.45
C TYR A 747 7.18 -20.74 4.41
N SER A 748 7.63 -20.75 3.16
CA SER A 748 6.93 -21.32 2.01
C SER A 748 7.95 -21.81 0.97
N GLY A 749 7.56 -22.73 0.10
CA GLY A 749 8.41 -23.21 -0.99
C GLY A 749 9.60 -24.05 -0.54
N GLU A 750 10.11 -24.88 -1.43
CA GLU A 750 11.37 -25.57 -1.19
C GLU A 750 12.54 -24.59 -1.38
N THR A 751 13.61 -24.75 -0.60
CA THR A 751 14.86 -24.01 -0.79
C THR A 751 15.96 -24.97 -1.22
N GLU A 752 16.61 -24.67 -2.34
CA GLU A 752 17.77 -25.41 -2.82
C GLU A 752 18.95 -24.49 -3.11
N GLY A 753 20.17 -25.04 -3.09
CA GLY A 753 21.37 -24.28 -3.37
C GLY A 753 22.64 -24.97 -2.89
N GLU A 754 23.61 -24.19 -2.43
CA GLU A 754 24.87 -24.72 -1.92
C GLU A 754 25.43 -23.92 -0.74
N ILE A 755 26.15 -24.62 0.15
CA ILE A 755 27.03 -24.04 1.15
C ILE A 755 28.46 -24.07 0.62
N ARG A 756 29.16 -22.94 0.70
CA ARG A 756 30.58 -22.78 0.36
C ARG A 756 31.35 -22.41 1.61
N VAL A 757 32.35 -23.20 1.96
CA VAL A 757 33.28 -22.90 3.06
C VAL A 757 34.65 -22.60 2.47
N SER A 758 35.18 -21.41 2.76
CA SER A 758 36.46 -20.91 2.25
C SER A 758 37.39 -20.54 3.38
N TYR A 759 38.60 -21.10 3.39
CA TYR A 759 39.73 -20.58 4.15
C TYR A 759 40.55 -19.64 3.27
N ILE A 760 40.66 -18.38 3.67
CA ILE A 760 41.28 -17.30 2.92
C ILE A 760 42.51 -16.83 3.69
N PRO A 761 43.72 -17.19 3.25
CA PRO A 761 44.95 -16.75 3.88
C PRO A 761 45.21 -15.26 3.61
N THR A 762 45.76 -14.58 4.60
CA THR A 762 46.17 -13.16 4.52
C THR A 762 47.39 -12.95 3.64
N SER A 763 48.24 -13.98 3.48
CA SER A 763 49.36 -13.97 2.56
C SER A 763 48.94 -14.43 1.16
N ALA A 764 49.19 -13.60 0.14
CA ALA A 764 48.94 -13.92 -1.26
C ALA A 764 49.74 -15.13 -1.80
N SER A 765 50.71 -15.65 -1.03
CA SER A 765 51.51 -16.83 -1.39
C SER A 765 50.85 -18.17 -1.05
N GLN A 766 49.71 -18.17 -0.35
CA GLN A 766 49.00 -19.38 0.06
C GLN A 766 47.70 -19.55 -0.73
N ALA A 767 47.37 -20.79 -1.09
CA ALA A 767 46.16 -21.10 -1.85
C ALA A 767 44.92 -21.04 -0.94
N GLN A 768 43.83 -20.45 -1.45
CA GLN A 768 42.52 -20.54 -0.84
C GLN A 768 42.03 -21.99 -0.89
N ILE A 769 41.54 -22.51 0.24
CA ILE A 769 40.89 -23.81 0.30
C ILE A 769 39.38 -23.55 0.26
N GLN A 770 38.67 -24.24 -0.63
CA GLN A 770 37.23 -24.07 -0.79
C GLN A 770 36.54 -25.43 -0.92
N THR A 771 35.46 -25.60 -0.16
CA THR A 771 34.59 -26.79 -0.21
C THR A 771 33.17 -26.35 -0.50
N HIS A 772 32.46 -27.14 -1.29
CA HIS A 772 31.09 -26.88 -1.72
C HIS A 772 30.22 -28.08 -1.34
N LEU A 773 29.01 -27.81 -0.87
CA LEU A 773 28.02 -28.84 -0.57
C LEU A 773 26.65 -28.39 -1.08
N PRO A 774 26.00 -29.12 -2.00
CA PRO A 774 24.62 -28.85 -2.36
C PRO A 774 23.69 -29.11 -1.17
N VAL A 775 22.68 -28.27 -1.00
CA VAL A 775 21.72 -28.36 0.10
C VAL A 775 20.29 -28.21 -0.40
N LYS A 776 19.36 -28.90 0.27
CA LYS A 776 17.91 -28.76 0.11
C LYS A 776 17.24 -28.68 1.47
N ILE A 777 16.35 -27.71 1.65
CA ILE A 777 15.68 -27.39 2.91
C ILE A 777 14.19 -27.18 2.62
N GLU A 778 13.35 -27.84 3.41
CA GLU A 778 11.89 -27.71 3.34
C GLU A 778 11.39 -26.52 4.19
N PRO A 779 10.17 -26.01 3.96
CA PRO A 779 9.57 -25.00 4.82
C PRO A 779 9.62 -25.38 6.31
N TYR A 780 9.93 -24.39 7.17
CA TYR A 780 10.04 -24.55 8.63
C TYR A 780 11.11 -25.55 9.13
N GLU A 781 11.91 -26.12 8.23
CA GLU A 781 12.92 -27.10 8.59
C GLU A 781 14.16 -26.42 9.21
N HIS A 782 14.88 -27.13 10.08
CA HIS A 782 16.21 -26.72 10.54
C HIS A 782 17.18 -27.88 10.29
N LYS A 783 18.22 -27.64 9.50
CA LYS A 783 19.23 -28.64 9.11
C LYS A 783 20.64 -28.17 9.47
N GLN A 784 21.49 -29.15 9.79
CA GLN A 784 22.88 -28.95 10.16
C GLN A 784 23.79 -29.79 9.27
N TRP A 785 24.94 -29.23 8.91
CA TRP A 785 25.97 -29.88 8.10
C TRP A 785 27.35 -29.69 8.75
N PRO A 786 28.04 -30.78 9.08
CA PRO A 786 29.41 -30.71 9.57
C PRO A 786 30.40 -30.56 8.42
N PHE A 787 31.42 -29.73 8.62
CA PHE A 787 32.55 -29.53 7.73
C PHE A 787 33.86 -29.68 8.51
N VAL A 788 34.88 -30.20 7.83
CA VAL A 788 36.25 -30.25 8.35
C VAL A 788 37.15 -29.55 7.34
N VAL A 789 37.79 -28.45 7.74
CA VAL A 789 38.71 -27.69 6.89
C VAL A 789 40.11 -27.81 7.46
N SER A 790 41.02 -28.45 6.73
CA SER A 790 42.42 -28.57 7.13
C SER A 790 43.17 -27.25 6.94
N ILE A 791 43.80 -26.75 7.99
CA ILE A 791 44.56 -25.49 7.97
C ILE A 791 46.03 -25.79 7.66
N PRO A 792 46.71 -24.99 6.79
CA PRO A 792 48.14 -25.12 6.54
C PRO A 792 48.99 -24.98 7.81
N ASN A 793 50.19 -25.60 7.83
CA ASN A 793 51.12 -25.51 8.97
C ASN A 793 51.62 -24.08 9.26
N ALA A 794 51.56 -23.17 8.29
CA ALA A 794 52.02 -21.78 8.42
C ALA A 794 50.83 -20.81 8.31
N PHE A 795 49.83 -20.96 9.17
CA PHE A 795 48.65 -20.08 9.18
C PHE A 795 48.90 -18.79 9.97
N SER A 796 48.13 -17.76 9.66
CA SER A 796 48.04 -16.53 10.42
C SER A 796 46.75 -16.51 11.23
N GLU A 797 46.82 -16.00 12.45
CA GLU A 797 45.66 -15.72 13.30
C GLU A 797 44.66 -14.73 12.66
N ASP A 798 45.12 -13.93 11.70
CA ASP A 798 44.28 -13.01 10.93
C ASP A 798 43.71 -13.62 9.63
N ASP A 799 44.02 -14.89 9.32
CA ASP A 799 43.37 -15.60 8.21
C ASP A 799 41.85 -15.70 8.43
N LEU A 800 41.10 -15.75 7.34
CA LEU A 800 39.64 -15.68 7.37
C LEU A 800 39.03 -17.03 7.04
N LEU A 801 38.05 -17.44 7.85
CA LEU A 801 37.08 -18.45 7.50
C LEU A 801 35.82 -17.73 6.98
N ARG A 802 35.46 -17.98 5.72
CA ARG A 802 34.22 -17.45 5.11
C ARG A 802 33.28 -18.60 4.79
N ILE A 803 32.04 -18.47 5.26
CA ILE A 803 30.95 -19.43 5.04
C ILE A 803 29.88 -18.68 4.24
N GLU A 804 29.54 -19.20 3.08
CA GLU A 804 28.53 -18.61 2.20
C GLU A 804 27.44 -19.64 1.96
N ALA A 805 26.17 -19.27 2.07
CA ALA A 805 25.07 -20.08 1.57
C ALA A 805 24.45 -19.32 0.39
N ILE A 806 24.46 -19.93 -0.79
CA ILE A 806 23.81 -19.41 -2.00
C ILE A 806 22.60 -20.27 -2.25
N LEU A 807 21.41 -19.68 -2.09
CA LEU A 807 20.14 -20.39 -2.00
C LEU A 807 19.11 -19.73 -2.92
N GLU A 808 18.19 -20.51 -3.45
CA GLU A 808 16.92 -20.02 -3.98
C GLU A 808 15.87 -20.12 -2.88
N VAL A 809 15.43 -18.98 -2.35
CA VAL A 809 14.50 -18.87 -1.23
C VAL A 809 13.22 -18.23 -1.73
N ASP A 810 12.11 -18.99 -1.75
CA ASP A 810 10.82 -18.50 -2.27
C ASP A 810 10.91 -17.96 -3.72
N GLY A 811 11.74 -18.58 -4.57
CA GLY A 811 12.01 -18.13 -5.94
C GLY A 811 13.05 -17.00 -6.05
N GLU A 812 13.64 -16.59 -4.92
CA GLU A 812 14.63 -15.51 -4.87
C GLU A 812 16.06 -16.01 -4.65
N PRO A 813 17.02 -15.66 -5.53
CA PRO A 813 18.40 -16.02 -5.31
C PRO A 813 19.01 -15.12 -4.22
N VAL A 814 19.35 -15.72 -3.09
CA VAL A 814 19.89 -15.09 -1.89
C VAL A 814 21.28 -15.65 -1.58
N LYS A 815 22.14 -14.79 -1.03
CA LYS A 815 23.47 -15.11 -0.53
C LYS A 815 23.60 -14.67 0.92
N LEU A 816 23.77 -15.64 1.81
CA LEU A 816 24.08 -15.43 3.22
C LEU A 816 25.58 -15.59 3.42
N VAL A 817 26.19 -14.72 4.23
CA VAL A 817 27.64 -14.77 4.48
C VAL A 817 27.93 -14.62 5.96
N LYS A 818 28.74 -15.53 6.51
CA LYS A 818 29.45 -15.36 7.77
C LYS A 818 30.95 -15.36 7.52
N THR A 819 31.69 -14.52 8.25
CA THR A 819 33.14 -14.47 8.20
C THR A 819 33.67 -14.35 9.61
N ALA A 820 34.69 -15.13 9.94
CA ALA A 820 35.39 -15.08 11.22
C ALA A 820 36.90 -15.09 10.97
N ARG A 821 37.67 -14.39 11.81
CA ARG A 821 39.13 -14.56 11.84
C ARG A 821 39.49 -15.82 12.61
N LEU A 822 40.60 -16.48 12.27
CA LEU A 822 41.02 -17.68 12.99
C LEU A 822 41.19 -17.42 14.50
N LYS A 823 41.72 -16.26 14.90
CA LYS A 823 41.84 -15.88 16.32
C LYS A 823 40.52 -15.76 17.08
N GLU A 824 39.38 -15.66 16.39
CA GLU A 824 38.06 -15.55 17.02
C GLU A 824 37.42 -16.93 17.28
N ILE A 825 37.97 -17.98 16.68
CA ILE A 825 37.44 -19.36 16.74
C ILE A 825 38.46 -20.38 17.29
N MET A 826 39.66 -19.90 17.62
CA MET A 826 40.66 -20.58 18.45
C MET A 826 40.41 -20.23 19.91
#